data_AF-A0A4V4HUL9-F1
#
_entry.id   AF-A0A4V4HUL9-F1
#
_cell.length_a   1.000
_cell.length_b   1.000
_cell.length_c   1.000
_cell.angle_alpha   90.00
_cell.angle_beta   90.00
_cell.angle_gamma   90.00
#
_symmetry.space_group_name_H-M   'P 1'
#
loop_
_entity.id
_entity.type
_entity.pdbx_description
1 polymer ?
#
loop_
_entity_poly.entity_id
_entity_poly.type
_entity_poly.pdbx_seq_one_letter_code
_entity_poly.pdbx_strand_id
1 'polypeptide(L)'
;MNIIKLQRKYPQFQQDEIFGLQDAFRKLDVDDKGYIDEATAIKATQGSERQPYDVVRQALKEVELDSSRRVELEDYVGLISKLRVSSPAQQRMSTGPQSPARGGIVSQQTGGAGSGHASKGSVSGRIQVQGSSSNVTHTINEDERTEFTRHINAVLAGDADIGSRLPFPTDTFEMFDECKDGLVLAKLINDSVPDTIDERVLNRPGRKIKTLNAFHMTENNNIVIESAKGIGCSVVNIGSGDIIEVREHLILGLIWQVIRRGLLNKIDIKLHPELYRLLEDDETLEQFLRLPPEQILLRWVNYHLKAANWPRRVANFSSDVKDAENYTVLLAQIAPECCDRAPLQTRDLHQRAEQVLQNADKLDCRKFLTPSSLVAGNPKLNLAFVANLFNTRPALDPITEEEKAQVDDFDAEGEREARVFTLWLNSLDVQPGVNSLYEDLKDGTIILQAYDKVIKGSVNWRHVNKVPASGEMSRFKALENTNYAIELGKQNRFSLVGVQGADIYDGQRTLTLGLVWQLMRRDISETLTALAQRLGKREISDAEMIKWANNMSQKGGKNSTIRSFKDQSIGTGVFLLDVLNGMKSSYVDYDLVTPGGTEDDAYLNAKLSISIARKMGATIWLVPEDIFQVRSRLVVTFIGSLMATAEKMQ
;
A
#
# COMPACT_ATOMS: atom_id res chain seq x y z
N MET A 1 -27.44 -4.20 -35.21
CA MET A 1 -27.18 -2.74 -35.20
C MET A 1 -27.28 -2.21 -36.62
N ASN A 2 -27.88 -1.03 -36.84
CA ASN A 2 -28.13 -0.48 -38.17
C ASN A 2 -26.94 0.43 -38.54
N ILE A 3 -26.15 0.10 -39.56
CA ILE A 3 -24.95 0.84 -40.01
C ILE A 3 -25.24 2.34 -40.21
N ILE A 4 -26.46 2.65 -40.63
CA ILE A 4 -26.97 4.00 -40.78
C ILE A 4 -26.94 4.79 -39.45
N LYS A 5 -27.11 4.13 -38.30
CA LYS A 5 -26.99 4.76 -36.98
C LYS A 5 -25.55 5.11 -36.63
N LEU A 6 -24.60 4.19 -36.87
CA LEU A 6 -23.17 4.44 -36.64
C LEU A 6 -22.66 5.57 -37.55
N GLN A 7 -23.05 5.57 -38.82
CA GLN A 7 -22.68 6.62 -39.77
C GLN A 7 -23.26 7.99 -39.40
N ARG A 8 -24.46 8.04 -38.82
CA ARG A 8 -25.04 9.28 -38.29
C ARG A 8 -24.30 9.80 -37.04
N LYS A 9 -23.82 8.88 -36.18
CA LYS A 9 -23.09 9.24 -34.96
C LYS A 9 -21.63 9.65 -35.25
N TYR A 10 -21.02 9.04 -36.25
CA TYR A 10 -19.63 9.28 -36.67
C TYR A 10 -19.56 9.66 -38.16
N PRO A 11 -20.03 10.86 -38.55
CA PRO A 11 -20.15 11.29 -39.95
C PRO A 11 -18.82 11.43 -40.70
N GLN A 12 -17.71 11.45 -39.97
CA GLN A 12 -16.35 11.46 -40.50
C GLN A 12 -15.94 10.13 -41.17
N PHE A 13 -16.62 9.02 -40.86
CA PHE A 13 -16.34 7.73 -41.48
C PHE A 13 -17.22 7.49 -42.70
N GLN A 14 -16.60 7.07 -43.81
CA GLN A 14 -17.36 6.62 -44.96
C GLN A 14 -18.00 5.25 -44.70
N GLN A 15 -19.04 4.91 -45.48
CA GLN A 15 -19.81 3.68 -45.26
C GLN A 15 -18.92 2.43 -45.37
N ASP A 16 -17.99 2.40 -46.33
CA ASP A 16 -17.04 1.30 -46.53
C ASP A 16 -16.06 1.15 -45.35
N GLU A 17 -15.67 2.27 -44.72
CA GLU A 17 -14.82 2.24 -43.53
C GLU A 17 -15.56 1.64 -42.34
N ILE A 18 -16.83 1.99 -42.14
CA ILE A 18 -17.67 1.41 -41.07
C ILE A 18 -17.82 -0.10 -41.25
N PHE A 19 -17.97 -0.58 -42.50
CA PHE A 19 -17.96 -2.01 -42.79
C PHE A 19 -16.63 -2.67 -42.42
N GLY A 20 -15.51 -2.04 -42.78
CA GLY A 20 -14.18 -2.53 -42.41
C GLY A 20 -13.98 -2.61 -40.89
N LEU A 21 -14.45 -1.61 -40.14
CA LEU A 21 -14.38 -1.60 -38.67
C LEU A 21 -15.29 -2.68 -38.05
N GLN A 22 -16.47 -2.90 -38.61
CA GLN A 22 -17.37 -3.97 -38.16
C GLN A 22 -16.77 -5.35 -38.38
N ASP A 23 -16.13 -5.59 -39.54
CA ASP A 23 -15.47 -6.85 -39.83
C ASP A 23 -14.23 -7.06 -38.97
N ALA A 24 -13.47 -6.00 -38.67
CA ALA A 24 -12.36 -6.05 -37.73
C ALA A 24 -12.85 -6.43 -36.32
N PHE A 25 -13.91 -5.79 -35.83
CA PHE A 25 -14.50 -6.10 -34.53
C PHE A 25 -14.98 -7.55 -34.42
N ARG A 26 -15.68 -8.05 -35.45
CA ARG A 26 -16.14 -9.45 -35.50
C ARG A 26 -15.01 -10.47 -35.44
N LYS A 27 -13.83 -10.14 -35.98
CA LYS A 27 -12.65 -11.02 -35.89
C LYS A 27 -12.06 -11.05 -34.47
N LEU A 28 -12.27 -10.00 -33.68
CA LEU A 28 -11.84 -9.92 -32.28
C LEU A 28 -12.84 -10.62 -31.36
N ASP A 29 -14.13 -10.50 -31.64
CA ASP A 29 -15.20 -11.19 -30.93
C ASP A 29 -15.38 -12.64 -31.43
N VAL A 30 -14.36 -13.47 -31.17
CA VAL A 30 -14.28 -14.87 -31.65
C VAL A 30 -15.46 -15.73 -31.16
N ASP A 31 -16.04 -15.38 -30.01
CA ASP A 31 -17.14 -16.09 -29.37
C ASP A 31 -18.54 -15.53 -29.72
N ASP A 32 -18.63 -14.52 -30.60
CA ASP A 32 -19.86 -13.82 -31.01
C ASP A 32 -20.70 -13.33 -29.81
N LYS A 33 -20.03 -12.76 -28.81
CA LYS A 33 -20.64 -12.23 -27.57
C LYS A 33 -21.31 -10.88 -27.76
N GLY A 34 -20.98 -10.17 -28.84
CA GLY A 34 -21.37 -8.79 -29.11
C GLY A 34 -20.45 -7.74 -28.47
N TYR A 35 -19.38 -8.15 -27.78
CA TYR A 35 -18.46 -7.27 -27.07
C TYR A 35 -17.05 -7.89 -26.92
N ILE A 36 -16.05 -7.04 -26.73
CA ILE A 36 -14.67 -7.44 -26.37
C ILE A 36 -14.23 -6.77 -25.07
N ASP A 37 -13.16 -7.26 -24.44
CA ASP A 37 -12.56 -6.60 -23.27
C ASP A 37 -11.66 -5.42 -23.67
N GLU A 38 -11.41 -4.52 -22.71
CA GLU A 38 -10.60 -3.31 -22.90
C GLU A 38 -9.19 -3.62 -23.42
N ALA A 39 -8.53 -4.68 -22.93
CA ALA A 39 -7.17 -5.03 -23.32
C ALA A 39 -7.11 -5.52 -24.78
N THR A 40 -8.07 -6.36 -25.19
CA THR A 40 -8.24 -6.77 -26.58
C THR A 40 -8.49 -5.57 -27.49
N ALA A 41 -9.36 -4.64 -27.07
CA ALA A 41 -9.64 -3.41 -27.83
C ALA A 41 -8.41 -2.52 -28.00
N ILE A 42 -7.64 -2.29 -26.92
CA ILE A 42 -6.41 -1.48 -26.95
C ILE A 42 -5.39 -2.12 -27.89
N LYS A 43 -5.08 -3.41 -27.70
CA LYS A 43 -4.07 -4.13 -28.48
C LYS A 43 -4.41 -4.18 -29.97
N ALA A 44 -5.66 -4.44 -30.31
CA ALA A 44 -6.11 -4.43 -31.69
C ALA A 44 -5.96 -3.04 -32.33
N THR A 45 -6.32 -1.99 -31.57
CA THR A 45 -6.31 -0.60 -32.07
C THR A 45 -4.89 -0.05 -32.18
N GLN A 46 -3.96 -0.44 -31.30
CA GLN A 46 -2.54 -0.13 -31.45
C GLN A 46 -2.00 -0.60 -32.81
N GLY A 47 -2.35 -1.84 -33.20
CA GLY A 47 -1.94 -2.41 -34.48
C GLY A 47 -2.59 -1.72 -35.68
N SER A 48 -3.91 -1.48 -35.62
CA SER A 48 -4.64 -0.90 -36.74
C SER A 48 -4.34 0.59 -36.95
N GLU A 49 -4.25 1.38 -35.88
CA GLU A 49 -4.03 2.83 -35.96
C GLU A 49 -2.55 3.23 -35.80
N ARG A 50 -1.66 2.27 -35.51
CA ARG A 50 -0.21 2.48 -35.30
C ARG A 50 0.09 3.54 -34.24
N GLN A 51 -0.66 3.51 -33.14
CA GLN A 51 -0.53 4.44 -32.02
C GLN A 51 0.09 3.76 -30.79
N PRO A 52 0.86 4.50 -29.95
CA PRO A 52 1.38 3.97 -28.69
C PRO A 52 0.28 3.50 -27.73
N TYR A 53 0.61 2.55 -26.83
CA TYR A 53 -0.34 1.98 -25.85
C TYR A 53 -1.10 3.06 -25.08
N ASP A 54 -0.37 4.00 -24.48
CA ASP A 54 -0.94 5.03 -23.62
C ASP A 54 -1.86 5.99 -24.36
N VAL A 55 -1.59 6.24 -25.65
CA VAL A 55 -2.43 7.10 -26.50
C VAL A 55 -3.77 6.41 -26.78
N VAL A 56 -3.74 5.13 -27.15
CA VAL A 56 -4.93 4.30 -27.39
C VAL A 56 -5.74 4.14 -26.11
N ARG A 57 -5.06 3.83 -25.00
CA ARG A 57 -5.65 3.69 -23.68
C ARG A 57 -6.35 4.97 -23.22
N GLN A 58 -5.70 6.13 -23.39
CA GLN A 58 -6.31 7.42 -23.06
C GLN A 58 -7.51 7.73 -23.96
N ALA A 59 -7.44 7.41 -25.26
CA ALA A 59 -8.57 7.57 -26.16
C ALA A 59 -9.76 6.69 -25.74
N LEU A 60 -9.52 5.46 -25.29
CA LEU A 60 -10.59 4.57 -24.81
C LEU A 60 -11.26 5.11 -23.55
N LYS A 61 -10.51 5.76 -22.63
CA LYS A 61 -11.09 6.43 -21.47
C LYS A 61 -12.02 7.60 -21.83
N GLU A 62 -11.84 8.22 -23.00
CA GLU A 62 -12.73 9.28 -23.49
C GLU A 62 -14.00 8.73 -24.18
N VAL A 63 -14.04 7.43 -24.48
CA VAL A 63 -15.22 6.72 -24.99
C VAL A 63 -15.94 6.20 -23.75
N GLU A 64 -16.95 6.92 -23.27
CA GLU A 64 -17.69 6.58 -22.06
C GLU A 64 -18.31 5.17 -22.15
N LEU A 65 -17.60 4.16 -21.62
CA LEU A 65 -18.09 2.79 -21.56
C LEU A 65 -19.19 2.65 -20.50
N ASP A 66 -20.06 1.66 -20.69
CA ASP A 66 -21.09 1.34 -19.72
C ASP A 66 -20.51 0.75 -18.40
N SER A 67 -21.38 0.48 -17.42
CA SER A 67 -20.95 -0.06 -16.12
C SER A 67 -20.33 -1.46 -16.22
N SER A 68 -20.52 -2.17 -17.33
CA SER A 68 -19.92 -3.48 -17.58
C SER A 68 -18.46 -3.37 -18.06
N ARG A 69 -18.03 -2.18 -18.51
CA ARG A 69 -16.71 -1.92 -19.10
C ARG A 69 -16.35 -2.88 -20.22
N ARG A 70 -17.37 -3.32 -20.96
CA ARG A 70 -17.22 -4.10 -22.19
C ARG A 70 -17.19 -3.13 -23.36
N VAL A 71 -16.34 -3.41 -24.33
CA VAL A 71 -16.24 -2.58 -25.54
C VAL A 71 -17.16 -3.18 -26.59
N GLU A 72 -18.29 -2.52 -26.84
CA GLU A 72 -19.18 -2.89 -27.93
C GLU A 72 -18.67 -2.33 -29.26
N LEU A 73 -19.30 -2.73 -30.37
CA LEU A 73 -18.95 -2.21 -31.70
C LEU A 73 -19.01 -0.68 -31.77
N GLU A 74 -19.99 -0.07 -31.11
CA GLU A 74 -20.16 1.39 -31.10
C GLU A 74 -19.03 2.12 -30.36
N ASP A 75 -18.54 1.52 -29.27
CA ASP A 75 -17.41 2.02 -28.49
C ASP A 75 -16.10 1.83 -29.26
N TYR A 76 -15.92 0.69 -29.91
CA TYR A 76 -14.76 0.42 -30.76
C TYR A 76 -14.64 1.42 -31.91
N VAL A 77 -15.75 1.75 -32.58
CA VAL A 77 -15.79 2.80 -33.60
C VAL A 77 -15.54 4.18 -32.98
N GLY A 78 -16.07 4.44 -31.78
CA GLY A 78 -15.80 5.66 -31.01
C GLY A 78 -14.32 5.84 -30.68
N LEU A 79 -13.63 4.77 -30.28
CA LEU A 79 -12.20 4.75 -29.97
C LEU A 79 -11.37 5.15 -31.20
N ILE A 80 -11.64 4.51 -32.33
CA ILE A 80 -10.92 4.79 -33.59
C ILE A 80 -11.22 6.23 -34.05
N SER A 81 -12.46 6.68 -33.90
CA SER A 81 -12.82 8.07 -34.16
C SER A 81 -11.97 9.04 -33.33
N LYS A 82 -11.88 8.80 -32.02
CA LYS A 82 -11.12 9.64 -31.09
C LYS A 82 -9.62 9.66 -31.36
N LEU A 83 -9.05 8.59 -31.92
CA LEU A 83 -7.64 8.55 -32.29
C LEU A 83 -7.36 9.31 -33.59
N ARG A 84 -8.27 9.22 -34.56
CA ARG A 84 -8.14 9.93 -35.84
C ARG A 84 -8.47 11.42 -35.72
N VAL A 85 -9.33 11.80 -34.79
CA VAL A 85 -9.63 13.19 -34.42
C VAL A 85 -8.79 13.56 -33.20
N SER A 86 -7.53 13.94 -33.41
CA SER A 86 -6.55 14.14 -32.33
C SER A 86 -7.08 15.03 -31.19
N SER A 87 -7.12 14.48 -29.97
CA SER A 87 -7.39 15.24 -28.73
C SER A 87 -6.12 15.95 -28.24
N PRO A 88 -6.19 17.19 -27.69
CA PRO A 88 -5.03 17.87 -27.10
C PRO A 88 -4.34 17.08 -25.97
N ALA A 89 -5.07 16.19 -25.28
CA ALA A 89 -4.52 15.32 -24.24
C ALA A 89 -3.62 14.21 -24.83
N GLN A 90 -4.02 13.65 -25.98
CA GLN A 90 -3.26 12.61 -26.70
C GLN A 90 -1.93 13.15 -27.28
N GLN A 91 -1.91 14.41 -27.72
CA GLN A 91 -0.69 15.06 -28.22
C GLN A 91 0.39 15.24 -27.13
N ARG A 92 0.01 15.35 -25.86
CA ARG A 92 0.94 15.52 -24.73
C ARG A 92 1.54 14.21 -24.21
N MET A 93 0.94 13.06 -24.54
CA MET A 93 1.40 11.73 -24.12
C MET A 93 2.27 11.03 -25.18
N SER A 94 2.53 11.67 -26.33
CA SER A 94 3.41 11.13 -27.37
C SER A 94 4.88 11.27 -26.93
N THR A 95 5.43 10.23 -26.31
CA THR A 95 6.82 10.17 -25.80
C THR A 95 7.78 9.42 -26.74
N GLY A 96 7.37 9.10 -27.97
CA GLY A 96 8.22 8.43 -28.96
C GLY A 96 8.98 9.40 -29.89
N PRO A 97 10.11 8.99 -30.52
CA PRO A 97 10.81 9.81 -31.50
C PRO A 97 9.91 10.03 -32.72
N GLN A 98 9.55 11.30 -33.00
CA GLN A 98 8.78 11.65 -34.19
C GLN A 98 9.62 11.39 -35.46
N SER A 99 9.19 10.44 -36.29
CA SER A 99 9.69 10.34 -37.66
C SER A 99 9.04 11.43 -38.52
N PRO A 100 9.81 12.18 -39.33
CA PRO A 100 9.26 13.31 -40.06
C PRO A 100 8.48 12.81 -41.29
N ALA A 101 7.16 12.97 -41.27
CA ALA A 101 6.35 12.88 -42.48
C ALA A 101 6.54 14.14 -43.33
N ARG A 102 6.84 13.93 -44.61
CA ARG A 102 7.09 14.94 -45.66
C ARG A 102 5.86 15.79 -45.97
N GLY A 103 6.10 17.08 -46.23
CA GLY A 103 5.47 17.81 -47.34
C GLY A 103 4.47 18.91 -46.95
N GLY A 104 4.88 20.16 -47.10
CA GLY A 104 4.01 21.33 -47.03
C GLY A 104 4.78 22.65 -47.06
N ILE A 105 5.18 23.08 -48.26
CA ILE A 105 5.70 24.43 -48.55
C ILE A 105 4.59 25.45 -48.25
N VAL A 106 4.87 26.56 -47.53
CA VAL A 106 4.42 27.95 -47.85
C VAL A 106 5.06 28.99 -46.89
N SER A 107 5.70 29.98 -47.53
CA SER A 107 6.04 31.39 -47.21
C SER A 107 6.69 31.83 -45.88
N GLN A 108 7.93 32.31 -46.04
CA GLN A 108 8.57 33.36 -45.26
C GLN A 108 7.71 34.64 -45.17
N GLN A 109 7.57 35.17 -43.96
CA GLN A 109 7.37 36.60 -43.74
C GLN A 109 8.16 37.06 -42.51
N THR A 110 8.94 38.11 -42.73
CA THR A 110 9.92 38.72 -41.82
C THR A 110 9.28 39.73 -40.87
N GLY A 111 9.77 39.78 -39.62
CA GLY A 111 9.86 41.01 -38.82
C GLY A 111 9.19 40.97 -37.44
N GLY A 112 9.93 41.43 -36.42
CA GLY A 112 9.36 41.92 -35.16
C GLY A 112 10.04 41.42 -33.88
N ALA A 113 10.99 42.20 -33.36
CA ALA A 113 11.62 41.99 -32.07
C ALA A 113 10.64 42.15 -30.89
N GLY A 114 10.80 41.33 -29.84
CA GLY A 114 10.03 41.45 -28.60
C GLY A 114 10.56 40.58 -27.46
N SER A 115 11.41 41.17 -26.61
CA SER A 115 11.62 40.91 -25.17
C SER A 115 11.48 39.45 -24.66
N GLY A 116 12.62 38.81 -24.43
CA GLY A 116 12.72 37.54 -23.72
C GLY A 116 12.39 37.65 -22.22
N HIS A 117 11.30 37.02 -21.81
CA HIS A 117 11.12 36.55 -20.45
C HIS A 117 11.66 35.11 -20.36
N ALA A 118 12.71 34.92 -19.57
CA ALA A 118 13.26 33.60 -19.25
C ALA A 118 12.21 32.77 -18.48
N SER A 119 11.63 31.77 -19.15
CA SER A 119 10.84 30.73 -18.50
C SER A 119 11.78 29.82 -17.70
N LYS A 120 11.56 29.76 -16.39
CA LYS A 120 12.16 28.77 -15.48
C LYS A 120 12.02 27.36 -16.09
N GLY A 121 13.11 26.59 -16.00
CA GLY A 121 13.21 25.24 -16.54
C GLY A 121 12.05 24.33 -16.12
N SER A 122 11.46 23.69 -17.11
CA SER A 122 10.52 22.58 -16.94
C SER A 122 11.21 21.46 -16.15
N VAL A 123 10.60 21.05 -15.04
CA VAL A 123 10.95 19.79 -14.37
C VAL A 123 10.41 18.68 -15.27
N SER A 124 11.29 18.07 -16.04
CA SER A 124 11.05 16.84 -16.81
C SER A 124 10.60 15.71 -15.87
N GLY A 125 9.60 14.90 -16.25
CA GLY A 125 9.24 13.65 -15.56
C GLY A 125 7.91 13.61 -14.78
N ARG A 126 6.99 14.55 -15.03
CA ARG A 126 5.68 14.63 -14.35
C ARG A 126 4.52 14.53 -15.35
N ILE A 127 3.82 13.39 -15.35
CA ILE A 127 2.62 13.18 -16.19
C ILE A 127 1.37 13.65 -15.44
N GLN A 128 0.57 14.52 -16.06
CA GLN A 128 -0.73 14.93 -15.53
C GLN A 128 -1.81 13.93 -15.92
N VAL A 129 -2.51 13.39 -14.94
CA VAL A 129 -3.66 12.49 -15.10
C VAL A 129 -4.91 13.24 -14.65
N GLN A 130 -5.93 13.26 -15.51
CA GLN A 130 -7.20 13.92 -15.22
C GLN A 130 -8.09 13.03 -14.35
N GLY A 131 -8.57 13.55 -13.22
CA GLY A 131 -9.54 12.86 -12.35
C GLY A 131 -10.93 12.77 -12.96
N SER A 132 -11.80 11.94 -12.37
CA SER A 132 -13.22 11.80 -12.78
C SER A 132 -14.03 13.08 -12.58
N SER A 133 -13.59 13.94 -11.66
CA SER A 133 -14.12 15.28 -11.47
C SER A 133 -13.31 16.24 -12.33
N SER A 134 -13.95 16.99 -13.22
CA SER A 134 -13.35 17.87 -14.24
C SER A 134 -12.33 18.92 -13.76
N ASN A 135 -12.12 19.06 -12.44
CA ASN A 135 -11.27 20.08 -11.81
C ASN A 135 -10.06 19.55 -11.00
N VAL A 136 -9.79 18.24 -10.92
CA VAL A 136 -8.65 17.70 -10.16
C VAL A 136 -7.67 16.96 -11.08
N THR A 137 -6.44 17.48 -11.19
CA THR A 137 -5.33 16.84 -11.92
C THR A 137 -4.34 16.23 -10.92
N HIS A 138 -4.11 14.92 -11.00
CA HIS A 138 -3.08 14.24 -10.23
C HIS A 138 -1.81 14.11 -11.07
N THR A 139 -0.63 14.12 -10.44
CA THR A 139 0.65 14.00 -11.15
C THR A 139 1.35 12.71 -10.79
N ILE A 140 1.77 11.95 -11.80
CA ILE A 140 2.57 10.72 -11.65
C ILE A 140 4.03 11.04 -11.95
N ASN A 141 4.92 10.53 -11.10
CA ASN A 141 6.36 10.58 -11.33
C ASN A 141 6.76 9.40 -12.24
N GLU A 142 7.36 9.70 -13.39
CA GLU A 142 7.74 8.69 -14.39
C GLU A 142 8.83 7.73 -13.90
N ASP A 143 9.81 8.24 -13.14
CA ASP A 143 10.87 7.41 -12.56
C ASP A 143 10.28 6.43 -11.55
N GLU A 144 9.36 6.88 -10.69
CA GLU A 144 8.67 6.01 -9.73
C GLU A 144 7.88 4.91 -10.44
N ARG A 145 7.08 5.26 -11.46
CA ARG A 145 6.32 4.27 -12.25
C ARG A 145 7.26 3.23 -12.87
N THR A 146 8.33 3.69 -13.51
CA THR A 146 9.29 2.84 -14.23
C THR A 146 9.98 1.87 -13.28
N GLU A 147 10.50 2.36 -12.15
CA GLU A 147 11.26 1.55 -11.21
C GLU A 147 10.38 0.64 -10.36
N PHE A 148 9.16 1.04 -10.01
CA PHE A 148 8.22 0.14 -9.36
C PHE A 148 7.74 -0.96 -10.32
N THR A 149 7.54 -0.66 -11.60
CA THR A 149 7.21 -1.68 -12.62
C THR A 149 8.37 -2.68 -12.78
N ARG A 150 9.61 -2.19 -12.84
CA ARG A 150 10.82 -3.04 -12.87
C ARG A 150 10.91 -3.94 -11.64
N HIS A 151 10.62 -3.41 -10.46
CA HIS A 151 10.60 -4.18 -9.22
C HIS A 151 9.53 -5.29 -9.25
N ILE A 152 8.28 -4.97 -9.63
CA ILE A 152 7.19 -5.95 -9.77
C ILE A 152 7.58 -7.06 -10.74
N ASN A 153 8.12 -6.72 -11.91
CA ASN A 153 8.58 -7.70 -12.89
C ASN A 153 9.65 -8.63 -12.33
N ALA A 154 10.55 -8.12 -11.49
CA ALA A 154 11.63 -8.90 -10.92
C ALA A 154 11.14 -9.84 -9.81
N VAL A 155 10.32 -9.35 -8.87
CA VAL A 155 9.91 -10.13 -7.69
C VAL A 155 8.78 -11.12 -7.98
N LEU A 156 7.94 -10.83 -8.99
CA LEU A 156 6.84 -11.72 -9.39
C LEU A 156 7.19 -12.59 -10.61
N ALA A 157 8.45 -12.59 -11.04
CA ALA A 157 8.91 -13.41 -12.15
C ALA A 157 8.65 -14.90 -11.90
N GLY A 158 7.97 -15.56 -12.83
CA GLY A 158 7.68 -16.99 -12.74
C GLY A 158 6.51 -17.35 -11.80
N ASP A 159 5.73 -16.38 -11.31
CA ASP A 159 4.52 -16.67 -10.54
C ASP A 159 3.54 -17.54 -11.34
N ALA A 160 2.94 -18.54 -10.67
CA ALA A 160 2.09 -19.53 -11.32
C ALA A 160 0.75 -18.96 -11.83
N ASP A 161 0.24 -17.89 -11.23
CA ASP A 161 -1.08 -17.33 -11.53
C ASP A 161 -1.00 -16.14 -12.50
N ILE A 162 0.04 -15.31 -12.36
CA ILE A 162 0.20 -14.07 -13.16
C ILE A 162 1.43 -14.06 -14.07
N GLY A 163 2.25 -15.12 -14.06
CA GLY A 163 3.49 -15.16 -14.84
C GLY A 163 3.31 -14.99 -16.35
N SER A 164 2.15 -15.35 -16.90
CA SER A 164 1.82 -15.14 -18.32
C SER A 164 1.60 -13.67 -18.70
N ARG A 165 1.43 -12.79 -17.71
CA ARG A 165 1.25 -11.34 -17.88
C ARG A 165 2.57 -10.58 -17.77
N LEU A 166 3.60 -11.22 -17.22
CA LEU A 166 4.91 -10.62 -16.97
C LEU A 166 5.89 -10.95 -18.10
N PRO A 167 6.87 -10.07 -18.39
CA PRO A 167 7.08 -8.75 -17.77
C PRO A 167 6.21 -7.65 -18.39
N PHE A 168 5.77 -6.69 -17.57
CA PHE A 168 5.13 -5.46 -18.04
C PHE A 168 6.15 -4.52 -18.69
N PRO A 169 5.79 -3.79 -19.77
CA PRO A 169 6.63 -2.72 -20.29
C PRO A 169 6.84 -1.61 -19.25
N THR A 170 8.08 -1.14 -19.10
CA THR A 170 8.42 -0.14 -18.08
C THR A 170 8.13 1.30 -18.51
N ASP A 171 7.87 1.52 -19.79
CA ASP A 171 7.63 2.82 -20.41
C ASP A 171 6.14 3.14 -20.62
N THR A 172 5.23 2.19 -20.40
CA THR A 172 3.78 2.35 -20.56
C THR A 172 3.02 2.36 -19.22
N PHE A 173 1.70 2.57 -19.28
CA PHE A 173 0.79 2.48 -18.13
C PHE A 173 0.15 1.07 -17.97
N GLU A 174 0.58 0.08 -18.74
CA GLU A 174 -0.02 -1.26 -18.78
C GLU A 174 -0.02 -1.96 -17.41
N MET A 175 1.02 -1.76 -16.60
CA MET A 175 1.09 -2.26 -15.21
C MET A 175 -0.14 -1.89 -14.38
N PHE A 176 -0.70 -0.69 -14.57
CA PHE A 176 -1.89 -0.25 -13.83
C PHE A 176 -3.14 -1.01 -14.25
N ASP A 177 -3.29 -1.29 -15.55
CA ASP A 177 -4.43 -2.04 -16.07
C ASP A 177 -4.37 -3.51 -15.61
N GLU A 178 -3.17 -4.06 -15.49
CA GLU A 178 -2.94 -5.40 -14.95
C GLU A 178 -3.17 -5.52 -13.43
N CYS A 179 -3.21 -4.40 -12.70
CA CYS A 179 -3.58 -4.38 -11.28
C CYS A 179 -5.10 -4.44 -11.03
N LYS A 180 -5.93 -4.25 -12.06
CA LYS A 180 -7.39 -4.05 -11.96
C LYS A 180 -8.12 -5.19 -11.23
N ASP A 181 -7.65 -6.42 -11.39
CA ASP A 181 -8.26 -7.62 -10.80
C ASP A 181 -7.74 -7.99 -9.40
N GLY A 182 -6.79 -7.21 -8.88
CA GLY A 182 -6.21 -7.36 -7.55
C GLY A 182 -5.14 -8.45 -7.43
N LEU A 183 -4.89 -9.28 -8.45
CA LEU A 183 -3.94 -10.39 -8.34
C LEU A 183 -2.49 -9.89 -8.22
N VAL A 184 -2.07 -8.96 -9.09
CA VAL A 184 -0.72 -8.38 -9.04
C VAL A 184 -0.44 -7.74 -7.68
N LEU A 185 -1.39 -6.97 -7.16
CA LEU A 185 -1.25 -6.29 -5.87
C LEU A 185 -1.24 -7.27 -4.69
N ALA A 186 -2.07 -8.32 -4.73
CA ALA A 186 -2.08 -9.35 -3.69
C ALA A 186 -0.75 -10.12 -3.64
N LYS A 187 -0.20 -10.46 -4.81
CA LYS A 187 1.11 -11.11 -4.92
C LYS A 187 2.24 -10.21 -4.43
N LEU A 188 2.22 -8.93 -4.79
CA LEU A 188 3.19 -7.95 -4.30
C LEU A 188 3.13 -7.78 -2.78
N ILE A 189 1.93 -7.82 -2.18
CA ILE A 189 1.77 -7.80 -0.72
C ILE A 189 2.45 -9.00 -0.07
N ASN A 190 2.26 -10.21 -0.61
CA ASN A 190 2.90 -11.42 -0.08
C ASN A 190 4.41 -11.47 -0.31
N ASP A 191 4.92 -10.90 -1.40
CA ASP A 191 6.36 -10.73 -1.59
C ASP A 191 6.95 -9.78 -0.54
N SER A 192 6.30 -8.63 -0.32
CA SER A 192 6.77 -7.62 0.64
C SER A 192 6.64 -8.08 2.10
N VAL A 193 5.53 -8.72 2.45
CA VAL A 193 5.28 -9.28 3.79
C VAL A 193 4.70 -10.68 3.60
N PRO A 194 5.56 -11.73 3.68
CA PRO A 194 5.13 -13.11 3.55
C PRO A 194 3.98 -13.46 4.49
N ASP A 195 3.15 -14.40 4.04
CA ASP A 195 2.01 -14.93 4.79
C ASP A 195 0.88 -13.95 5.13
N THR A 196 0.88 -12.74 4.56
CA THR A 196 -0.18 -11.76 4.77
C THR A 196 -1.53 -12.19 4.18
N ILE A 197 -1.52 -12.77 2.97
CA ILE A 197 -2.69 -13.21 2.23
C ILE A 197 -2.61 -14.72 2.01
N ASP A 198 -3.66 -15.44 2.43
CA ASP A 198 -3.91 -16.80 1.95
C ASP A 198 -4.37 -16.75 0.51
N GLU A 199 -3.43 -17.03 -0.37
CA GLU A 199 -3.62 -16.99 -1.80
C GLU A 199 -4.77 -17.84 -2.34
N ARG A 200 -5.17 -18.90 -1.63
CA ARG A 200 -6.25 -19.80 -2.02
C ARG A 200 -7.62 -19.12 -1.98
N VAL A 201 -7.74 -17.99 -1.27
CA VAL A 201 -8.99 -17.21 -1.23
C VAL A 201 -9.18 -16.30 -2.44
N LEU A 202 -8.11 -16.05 -3.21
CA LEU A 202 -8.14 -15.16 -4.36
C LEU A 202 -8.92 -15.82 -5.51
N ASN A 203 -9.80 -15.04 -6.14
CA ASN A 203 -10.48 -15.46 -7.35
C ASN A 203 -9.49 -15.39 -8.52
N ARG A 204 -9.32 -16.51 -9.23
CA ARG A 204 -8.34 -16.66 -10.32
C ARG A 204 -9.00 -17.27 -11.57
N PRO A 205 -8.60 -16.86 -12.78
CA PRO A 205 -8.92 -17.62 -13.99
C PRO A 205 -8.41 -19.06 -13.89
N GLY A 206 -9.23 -20.02 -14.29
CA GLY A 206 -8.91 -21.45 -14.20
C GLY A 206 -10.09 -22.31 -14.64
N ARG A 207 -10.15 -23.55 -14.13
CA ARG A 207 -11.22 -24.51 -14.51
C ARG A 207 -12.61 -24.04 -14.07
N LYS A 208 -12.74 -23.48 -12.86
CA LYS A 208 -14.02 -23.03 -12.29
C LYS A 208 -14.44 -21.65 -12.82
N ILE A 209 -13.48 -20.75 -13.06
CA ILE A 209 -13.73 -19.36 -13.47
C ILE A 209 -12.97 -19.11 -14.77
N LYS A 210 -13.66 -18.96 -15.91
CA LYS A 210 -12.97 -18.68 -17.19
C LYS A 210 -12.36 -17.28 -17.22
N THR A 211 -13.14 -16.29 -16.79
CA THR A 211 -12.77 -14.86 -16.75
C THR A 211 -13.30 -14.24 -15.47
N LEU A 212 -12.52 -13.36 -14.84
CA LEU A 212 -12.97 -12.61 -13.67
C LEU A 212 -14.05 -11.60 -14.09
N ASN A 213 -15.10 -11.50 -13.29
CA ASN A 213 -16.14 -10.49 -13.44
C ASN A 213 -15.93 -9.38 -12.39
N ALA A 214 -16.69 -8.28 -12.50
CA ALA A 214 -16.58 -7.16 -11.57
C ALA A 214 -16.72 -7.59 -10.10
N PHE A 215 -17.57 -8.58 -9.81
CA PHE A 215 -17.77 -9.09 -8.45
C PHE A 215 -16.52 -9.81 -7.91
N HIS A 216 -15.92 -10.71 -8.69
CA HIS A 216 -14.67 -11.38 -8.33
C HIS A 216 -13.51 -10.38 -8.12
N MET A 217 -13.44 -9.34 -8.95
CA MET A 217 -12.43 -8.29 -8.84
C MET A 217 -12.64 -7.45 -7.58
N THR A 218 -13.89 -7.11 -7.25
CA THR A 218 -14.21 -6.42 -5.99
C THR A 218 -13.77 -7.24 -4.79
N GLU A 219 -14.05 -8.55 -4.77
CA GLU A 219 -13.61 -9.44 -3.68
C GLU A 219 -12.08 -9.51 -3.56
N ASN A 220 -11.35 -9.65 -4.68
CA ASN A 220 -9.89 -9.64 -4.66
C ASN A 220 -9.34 -8.29 -4.16
N ASN A 221 -9.89 -7.18 -4.64
CA ASN A 221 -9.45 -5.84 -4.25
C ASN A 221 -9.80 -5.51 -2.79
N ASN A 222 -10.88 -6.07 -2.23
CA ASN A 222 -11.13 -6.01 -0.79
C ASN A 222 -10.02 -6.72 -0.01
N ILE A 223 -9.57 -7.91 -0.46
CA ILE A 223 -8.43 -8.60 0.16
C ILE A 223 -7.18 -7.71 0.10
N VAL A 224 -6.88 -7.11 -1.05
CA VAL A 224 -5.73 -6.21 -1.23
C VAL A 224 -5.78 -5.03 -0.25
N ILE A 225 -6.90 -4.32 -0.20
CA ILE A 225 -7.04 -3.10 0.63
C ILE A 225 -6.97 -3.44 2.12
N GLU A 226 -7.71 -4.45 2.57
CA GLU A 226 -7.74 -4.82 3.98
C GLU A 226 -6.43 -5.48 4.43
N SER A 227 -5.72 -6.15 3.52
CA SER A 227 -4.38 -6.69 3.80
C SER A 227 -3.33 -5.59 3.86
N ALA A 228 -3.41 -4.60 2.97
CA ALA A 228 -2.56 -3.42 3.01
C ALA A 228 -2.73 -2.66 4.34
N LYS A 229 -3.96 -2.47 4.84
CA LYS A 229 -4.20 -1.93 6.20
C LYS A 229 -3.57 -2.81 7.27
N GLY A 230 -3.75 -4.12 7.17
CA GLY A 230 -3.22 -5.10 8.11
C GLY A 230 -1.70 -5.08 8.25
N ILE A 231 -0.97 -4.67 7.21
CA ILE A 231 0.50 -4.51 7.25
C ILE A 231 0.95 -3.06 7.49
N GLY A 232 0.01 -2.13 7.72
CA GLY A 232 0.31 -0.75 8.12
C GLY A 232 0.39 0.25 6.98
N CYS A 233 -0.13 -0.07 5.80
CA CYS A 233 -0.30 0.91 4.72
C CYS A 233 -1.47 1.84 5.03
N SER A 234 -1.30 3.14 4.77
CA SER A 234 -2.38 4.11 4.82
C SER A 234 -3.18 4.09 3.51
N VAL A 235 -4.40 3.55 3.56
CA VAL A 235 -5.30 3.36 2.40
C VAL A 235 -6.64 4.07 2.57
N VAL A 236 -6.63 5.23 3.24
CA VAL A 236 -7.83 5.98 3.67
C VAL A 236 -8.67 6.49 2.48
N ASN A 237 -8.07 6.62 1.29
CA ASN A 237 -8.71 7.17 0.09
C ASN A 237 -8.65 6.22 -1.12
N ILE A 238 -8.61 4.90 -0.91
CA ILE A 238 -8.64 3.92 -2.00
C ILE A 238 -9.64 2.80 -1.68
N GLY A 239 -10.66 2.68 -2.53
CA GLY A 239 -11.63 1.58 -2.52
C GLY A 239 -11.37 0.57 -3.63
N SER A 240 -12.09 -0.55 -3.58
CA SER A 240 -12.00 -1.58 -4.63
C SER A 240 -12.43 -1.05 -6.00
N GLY A 241 -13.41 -0.14 -6.01
CA GLY A 241 -13.80 0.60 -7.21
C GLY A 241 -12.66 1.41 -7.83
N ASP A 242 -11.83 2.09 -7.03
CA ASP A 242 -10.70 2.88 -7.54
C ASP A 242 -9.64 2.03 -8.24
N ILE A 243 -9.41 0.81 -7.75
CA ILE A 243 -8.49 -0.15 -8.36
C ILE A 243 -9.10 -0.70 -9.66
N ILE A 244 -10.38 -1.08 -9.64
CA ILE A 244 -11.12 -1.56 -10.83
C ILE A 244 -11.19 -0.47 -11.91
N GLU A 245 -11.30 0.79 -11.50
CA GLU A 245 -11.34 1.93 -12.41
C GLU A 245 -9.96 2.37 -12.92
N VAL A 246 -8.89 1.77 -12.39
CA VAL A 246 -7.50 2.06 -12.72
C VAL A 246 -7.13 3.52 -12.38
N ARG A 247 -7.37 3.93 -11.13
CA ARG A 247 -6.91 5.20 -10.57
C ARG A 247 -5.40 5.16 -10.33
N GLU A 248 -4.63 5.42 -11.39
CA GLU A 248 -3.18 5.25 -11.45
C GLU A 248 -2.42 5.87 -10.26
N HIS A 249 -2.75 7.09 -9.85
CA HIS A 249 -2.08 7.75 -8.72
C HIS A 249 -2.33 7.05 -7.37
N LEU A 250 -3.51 6.47 -7.17
CA LEU A 250 -3.85 5.69 -5.97
C LEU A 250 -3.14 4.33 -6.01
N ILE A 251 -3.15 3.65 -7.16
CA ILE A 251 -2.47 2.36 -7.34
C ILE A 251 -0.95 2.53 -7.16
N LEU A 252 -0.34 3.55 -7.76
CA LEU A 252 1.09 3.84 -7.59
C LEU A 252 1.44 4.16 -6.14
N GLY A 253 0.59 4.91 -5.45
CA GLY A 253 0.74 5.21 -4.03
C GLY A 253 0.65 3.95 -3.17
N LEU A 254 -0.27 3.04 -3.47
CA LEU A 254 -0.38 1.74 -2.79
C LEU A 254 0.84 0.86 -3.04
N ILE A 255 1.27 0.71 -4.30
CA ILE A 255 2.47 -0.05 -4.68
C ILE A 255 3.69 0.45 -3.89
N TRP A 256 3.90 1.77 -3.84
CA TRP A 256 4.99 2.35 -3.05
C TRP A 256 4.90 1.96 -1.58
N GLN A 257 3.73 2.07 -0.96
CA GLN A 257 3.57 1.75 0.46
C GLN A 257 3.85 0.27 0.75
N VAL A 258 3.43 -0.63 -0.13
CA VAL A 258 3.71 -2.07 -0.02
C VAL A 258 5.21 -2.34 -0.15
N ILE A 259 5.86 -1.82 -1.20
CA ILE A 259 7.32 -1.95 -1.40
C ILE A 259 8.09 -1.38 -0.21
N ARG A 260 7.75 -0.16 0.23
CA ARG A 260 8.37 0.48 1.40
C ARG A 260 8.23 -0.41 2.63
N ARG A 261 7.07 -1.02 2.85
CA ARG A 261 6.87 -1.92 3.98
C ARG A 261 7.81 -3.14 3.90
N GLY A 262 7.91 -3.79 2.74
CA GLY A 262 8.76 -4.96 2.57
C GLY A 262 10.25 -4.67 2.70
N LEU A 263 10.70 -3.49 2.25
CA LEU A 263 12.09 -3.06 2.38
C LEU A 263 12.46 -2.73 3.83
N LEU A 264 11.59 -2.03 4.55
CA LEU A 264 11.88 -1.51 5.89
C LEU A 264 11.59 -2.50 7.01
N ASN A 265 10.66 -3.43 6.83
CA ASN A 265 10.35 -4.45 7.85
C ASN A 265 11.49 -5.46 8.07
N LYS A 266 12.46 -5.50 7.15
CA LYS A 266 13.69 -6.30 7.29
C LYS A 266 14.73 -5.63 8.19
N ILE A 267 14.61 -4.31 8.41
CA ILE A 267 15.54 -3.51 9.21
C ILE A 267 15.07 -3.58 10.67
N ASP A 268 15.25 -4.74 11.27
CA ASP A 268 14.81 -5.05 12.63
C ASP A 268 15.97 -5.71 13.38
N ILE A 269 16.15 -5.38 14.66
CA ILE A 269 17.29 -5.89 15.43
C ILE A 269 17.24 -7.40 15.64
N LYS A 270 16.06 -8.02 15.61
CA LYS A 270 15.93 -9.48 15.70
C LYS A 270 16.45 -10.17 14.44
N LEU A 271 16.40 -9.48 13.30
CA LEU A 271 16.94 -9.95 12.02
C LEU A 271 18.41 -9.54 11.85
N HIS A 272 18.77 -8.35 12.34
CA HIS A 272 20.10 -7.76 12.27
C HIS A 272 20.58 -7.31 13.66
N PRO A 273 21.02 -8.23 14.53
CA PRO A 273 21.52 -7.87 15.86
C PRO A 273 22.70 -6.89 15.80
N GLU A 274 23.46 -6.90 14.71
CA GLU A 274 24.54 -5.96 14.41
C GLU A 274 24.11 -4.48 14.38
N LEU A 275 22.81 -4.19 14.26
CA LEU A 275 22.26 -2.84 14.42
C LEU A 275 22.63 -2.21 15.78
N TYR A 276 22.98 -3.03 16.79
CA TYR A 276 23.50 -2.55 18.07
C TYR A 276 24.71 -1.60 17.90
N ARG A 277 25.49 -1.75 16.83
CA ARG A 277 26.65 -0.89 16.53
C ARG A 277 26.28 0.54 16.12
N LEU A 278 25.00 0.79 15.85
CA LEU A 278 24.47 2.10 15.48
C LEU A 278 23.95 2.91 16.68
N LEU A 279 24.07 2.37 17.90
CA LEU A 279 23.79 3.11 19.12
C LEU A 279 24.76 4.28 19.26
N GLU A 280 24.24 5.43 19.67
CA GLU A 280 25.06 6.58 20.05
C GLU A 280 25.48 6.44 21.53
N ASP A 281 26.60 7.07 21.92
CA ASP A 281 27.25 6.85 23.23
C ASP A 281 26.33 7.13 24.44
N ASP A 282 25.29 7.96 24.27
CA ASP A 282 24.35 8.39 25.31
C ASP A 282 22.93 7.80 25.14
N GLU A 283 22.74 6.78 24.30
CA GLU A 283 21.44 6.22 23.96
C GLU A 283 21.30 4.76 24.41
N THR A 284 20.13 4.41 24.96
CA THR A 284 19.80 3.02 25.31
C THR A 284 19.33 2.23 24.10
N LEU A 285 19.47 0.91 24.15
CA LEU A 285 18.90 0.04 23.11
C LEU A 285 17.39 0.26 22.95
N GLU A 286 16.67 0.47 24.04
CA GLU A 286 15.23 0.76 23.98
C GLU A 286 14.93 2.06 23.22
N GLN A 287 15.75 3.11 23.40
CA GLN A 287 15.62 4.36 22.66
C GLN A 287 15.91 4.15 21.17
N PHE A 288 16.95 3.39 20.83
CA PHE A 288 17.30 3.03 19.46
C PHE A 288 16.16 2.28 18.74
N LEU A 289 15.57 1.27 19.40
CA LEU A 289 14.50 0.44 18.81
C LEU A 289 13.19 1.20 18.55
N ARG A 290 13.06 2.42 19.07
CA ARG A 290 11.89 3.27 18.83
C ARG A 290 12.04 4.12 17.57
N LEU A 291 13.24 4.17 16.98
CA LEU A 291 13.49 4.93 15.77
C LEU A 291 12.75 4.31 14.57
N PRO A 292 12.15 5.14 13.72
CA PRO A 292 11.66 4.67 12.43
C PRO A 292 12.80 4.04 11.61
N PRO A 293 12.54 2.99 10.81
CA PRO A 293 13.57 2.35 9.99
C PRO A 293 14.35 3.32 9.10
N GLU A 294 13.73 4.40 8.62
CA GLU A 294 14.43 5.43 7.84
C GLU A 294 15.52 6.15 8.64
N GLN A 295 15.30 6.39 9.93
CA GLN A 295 16.30 7.00 10.81
C GLN A 295 17.44 6.02 11.10
N ILE A 296 17.11 4.73 11.27
CA ILE A 296 18.12 3.67 11.40
C ILE A 296 19.00 3.62 10.15
N LEU A 297 18.42 3.72 8.95
CA LEU A 297 19.18 3.79 7.71
C LEU A 297 20.06 5.04 7.60
N LEU A 298 19.57 6.21 8.04
CA LEU A 298 20.39 7.43 8.09
C LEU A 298 21.60 7.26 9.01
N ARG A 299 21.39 6.65 10.20
CA ARG A 299 22.49 6.32 11.12
C ARG A 299 23.45 5.32 10.52
N TRP A 300 22.95 4.29 9.86
CA TRP A 300 23.78 3.31 9.15
C TRP A 300 24.66 3.94 8.08
N VAL A 301 24.11 4.80 7.21
CA VAL A 301 24.91 5.53 6.21
C VAL A 301 25.97 6.38 6.91
N ASN A 302 25.59 7.14 7.94
CA ASN A 302 26.51 8.03 8.64
C ASN A 302 27.59 7.30 9.44
N TYR A 303 27.30 6.10 9.98
CA TYR A 303 28.27 5.22 10.62
C TYR A 303 29.39 4.89 9.64
N HIS A 304 29.04 4.45 8.42
CA HIS A 304 30.00 4.13 7.38
C HIS A 304 30.75 5.37 6.86
N LEU A 305 30.07 6.50 6.68
CA LEU A 305 30.73 7.76 6.29
C LEU A 305 31.72 8.25 7.35
N LYS A 306 31.40 8.07 8.64
CA LYS A 306 32.30 8.39 9.76
C LYS A 306 33.52 7.48 9.74
N ALA A 307 33.33 6.17 9.62
CA ALA A 307 34.42 5.20 9.51
C ALA A 307 35.33 5.46 8.29
N ALA A 308 34.74 5.94 7.20
CA ALA A 308 35.41 6.36 5.97
C ALA A 308 36.19 7.69 6.07
N ASN A 309 36.18 8.36 7.22
CA ASN A 309 36.71 9.71 7.45
C ASN A 309 36.16 10.75 6.46
N TRP A 310 34.89 10.62 6.08
CA TRP A 310 34.24 11.56 5.17
C TRP A 310 33.65 12.75 5.95
N PRO A 311 33.83 14.01 5.49
CA PRO A 311 33.40 15.18 6.25
C PRO A 311 31.89 15.44 6.19
N ARG A 312 31.18 14.95 5.18
CA ARG A 312 29.73 15.17 5.05
C ARG A 312 28.93 14.12 5.81
N ARG A 313 27.72 14.48 6.22
CA ARG A 313 26.71 13.60 6.82
C ARG A 313 25.42 13.69 6.02
N VAL A 314 24.62 12.64 6.09
CA VAL A 314 23.32 12.53 5.43
C VAL A 314 22.22 12.68 6.48
N ALA A 315 21.36 13.67 6.30
CA ALA A 315 20.16 13.87 7.11
C ALA A 315 18.87 13.56 6.33
N ASN A 316 18.96 13.41 5.00
CA ASN A 316 17.83 13.04 4.16
C ASN A 316 18.27 12.29 2.88
N PHE A 317 17.41 11.44 2.33
CA PHE A 317 17.66 10.71 1.08
C PHE A 317 17.27 11.52 -0.17
N SER A 318 17.49 12.84 -0.18
CA SER A 318 17.22 13.69 -1.34
C SER A 318 18.40 14.62 -1.66
N SER A 319 18.40 15.83 -1.10
CA SER A 319 19.43 16.85 -1.34
C SER A 319 20.83 16.42 -0.91
N ASP A 320 20.96 15.60 0.13
CA ASP A 320 22.26 15.19 0.65
C ASP A 320 22.92 14.09 -0.18
N VAL A 321 22.18 13.39 -1.04
CA VAL A 321 22.68 12.24 -1.81
C VAL A 321 22.66 12.47 -3.33
N LYS A 322 21.96 13.49 -3.81
CA LYS A 322 21.73 13.73 -5.26
C LYS A 322 22.98 14.00 -6.09
N ASP A 323 24.11 14.33 -5.47
CA ASP A 323 25.39 14.51 -6.15
C ASP A 323 26.24 13.22 -6.23
N ALA A 324 25.69 12.10 -5.74
CA ALA A 324 26.30 10.77 -5.71
C ALA A 324 27.60 10.64 -4.91
N GLU A 325 28.07 11.68 -4.20
CA GLU A 325 29.35 11.61 -3.46
C GLU A 325 29.24 10.72 -2.24
N ASN A 326 28.18 10.91 -1.44
CA ASN A 326 27.94 10.10 -0.25
C ASN A 326 27.75 8.62 -0.61
N TYR A 327 27.09 8.30 -1.73
CA TYR A 327 26.98 6.92 -2.20
C TYR A 327 28.29 6.35 -2.72
N THR A 328 29.12 7.14 -3.39
CA THR A 328 30.46 6.70 -3.80
C THR A 328 31.28 6.26 -2.59
N VAL A 329 31.28 7.07 -1.53
CA VAL A 329 32.02 6.77 -0.30
C VAL A 329 31.41 5.58 0.44
N LEU A 330 30.08 5.52 0.55
CA LEU A 330 29.37 4.42 1.20
C LEU A 330 29.69 3.08 0.53
N LEU A 331 29.56 2.98 -0.80
CA LEU A 331 29.84 1.75 -1.55
C LEU A 331 31.29 1.30 -1.38
N ALA A 332 32.25 2.24 -1.44
CA ALA A 332 33.66 1.95 -1.22
C ALA A 332 33.96 1.51 0.23
N GLN A 333 33.14 1.91 1.21
CA GLN A 333 33.29 1.51 2.61
C GLN A 333 32.70 0.13 2.88
N ILE A 334 31.50 -0.16 2.37
CA ILE A 334 30.82 -1.43 2.62
C ILE A 334 31.38 -2.57 1.76
N ALA A 335 31.94 -2.25 0.58
CA ALA A 335 32.51 -3.22 -0.35
C ALA A 335 33.83 -2.76 -0.98
N PRO A 336 34.89 -2.58 -0.17
CA PRO A 336 36.20 -2.10 -0.64
C PRO A 336 36.87 -3.05 -1.65
N GLU A 337 36.44 -4.31 -1.73
CA GLU A 337 36.96 -5.30 -2.67
C GLU A 337 36.55 -5.06 -4.12
N CYS A 338 35.45 -4.33 -4.37
CA CYS A 338 34.90 -4.14 -5.72
C CYS A 338 34.49 -2.70 -6.04
N CYS A 339 34.37 -1.84 -5.01
CA CYS A 339 34.00 -0.44 -5.14
C CYS A 339 35.14 0.47 -4.65
N ASP A 340 35.48 1.48 -5.44
CA ASP A 340 36.48 2.48 -5.09
C ASP A 340 35.87 3.90 -5.07
N ARG A 341 36.69 4.89 -4.66
CA ARG A 341 36.29 6.30 -4.63
C ARG A 341 36.60 7.05 -5.93
N ALA A 342 36.95 6.37 -7.02
CA ALA A 342 37.27 7.00 -8.30
C ALA A 342 36.13 7.89 -8.85
N PRO A 343 34.83 7.57 -8.68
CA PRO A 343 33.75 8.43 -9.16
C PRO A 343 33.75 9.85 -8.59
N LEU A 344 34.40 10.11 -7.45
CA LEU A 344 34.53 11.45 -6.88
C LEU A 344 35.27 12.43 -7.80
N GLN A 345 36.08 11.94 -8.74
CA GLN A 345 36.81 12.78 -9.71
C GLN A 345 35.93 13.17 -10.92
N THR A 346 34.82 12.48 -11.14
CA THR A 346 33.90 12.76 -12.25
C THR A 346 33.11 14.03 -11.96
N ARG A 347 33.22 15.04 -12.84
CA ARG A 347 32.54 16.34 -12.67
C ARG A 347 31.07 16.31 -13.07
N ASP A 348 30.74 15.53 -14.10
CA ASP A 348 29.36 15.40 -14.55
C ASP A 348 28.56 14.53 -13.57
N LEU A 349 27.49 15.09 -13.01
CA LEU A 349 26.71 14.41 -11.97
C LEU A 349 25.99 13.17 -12.50
N HIS A 350 25.54 13.20 -13.75
CA HIS A 350 24.83 12.08 -14.36
C HIS A 350 25.77 10.91 -14.62
N GLN A 351 26.96 11.20 -15.16
CA GLN A 351 28.03 10.23 -15.33
C GLN A 351 28.50 9.65 -13.98
N ARG A 352 28.65 10.48 -12.95
CA ARG A 352 29.01 10.02 -11.61
C ARG A 352 27.92 9.11 -11.02
N ALA A 353 26.66 9.50 -11.16
CA ALA A 353 25.53 8.69 -10.74
C ALA A 353 25.52 7.32 -11.44
N GLU A 354 25.78 7.26 -12.76
CA GLU A 354 25.91 6.00 -13.48
C GLU A 354 27.09 5.15 -12.96
N GLN A 355 28.25 5.75 -12.69
CA GLN A 355 29.38 5.03 -12.08
C GLN A 355 29.05 4.46 -10.70
N VAL A 356 28.31 5.21 -9.87
CA VAL A 356 27.82 4.73 -8.57
C VAL A 356 26.88 3.54 -8.75
N LEU A 357 25.95 3.61 -9.71
CA LEU A 357 25.02 2.51 -9.98
C LEU A 357 25.71 1.29 -10.59
N GLN A 358 26.76 1.46 -11.39
CA GLN A 358 27.63 0.36 -11.84
C GLN A 358 28.38 -0.30 -10.69
N ASN A 359 28.82 0.49 -9.69
CA ASN A 359 29.41 -0.07 -8.48
C ASN A 359 28.37 -0.84 -7.65
N ALA A 360 27.14 -0.33 -7.53
CA ALA A 360 26.04 -1.05 -6.87
C ALA A 360 25.65 -2.34 -7.62
N ASP A 361 25.76 -2.37 -8.94
CA ASP A 361 25.49 -3.56 -9.77
C ASP A 361 26.43 -4.73 -9.45
N LYS A 362 27.70 -4.43 -9.12
CA LYS A 362 28.67 -5.44 -8.65
C LYS A 362 28.24 -6.13 -7.36
N LEU A 363 27.31 -5.53 -6.61
CA LEU A 363 26.74 -6.04 -5.36
C LEU A 363 25.32 -6.61 -5.54
N ASP A 364 24.84 -6.76 -6.78
CA ASP A 364 23.42 -7.07 -7.09
C ASP A 364 22.42 -6.06 -6.47
N CYS A 365 22.87 -4.81 -6.30
CA CYS A 365 22.13 -3.75 -5.62
C CYS A 365 21.69 -2.62 -6.53
N ARG A 366 21.83 -2.73 -7.86
CA ARG A 366 21.32 -1.76 -8.84
C ARG A 366 19.80 -1.88 -9.01
N LYS A 367 19.05 -1.52 -7.96
CA LYS A 367 17.59 -1.58 -7.90
C LYS A 367 17.02 -0.22 -7.50
N PHE A 368 15.82 0.12 -7.99
CA PHE A 368 15.03 1.32 -7.69
C PHE A 368 15.58 2.67 -8.17
N LEU A 369 16.85 2.76 -8.57
CA LEU A 369 17.50 4.04 -8.83
C LEU A 369 18.11 4.08 -10.25
N THR A 370 17.87 5.18 -10.95
CA THR A 370 18.49 5.52 -12.23
C THR A 370 19.40 6.74 -12.04
N PRO A 371 20.35 7.00 -12.95
CA PRO A 371 21.18 8.20 -12.82
C PRO A 371 20.35 9.49 -12.77
N SER A 372 19.26 9.54 -13.55
CA SER A 372 18.33 10.67 -13.58
C SER A 372 17.59 10.82 -12.24
N SER A 373 17.07 9.74 -11.66
CA SER A 373 16.31 9.82 -10.41
C SER A 373 17.20 10.06 -9.18
N LEU A 374 18.45 9.61 -9.21
CA LEU A 374 19.49 9.96 -8.23
C LEU A 374 19.75 11.46 -8.27
N VAL A 375 20.09 12.02 -9.44
CA VAL A 375 20.42 13.44 -9.59
C VAL A 375 19.22 14.36 -9.33
N ALA A 376 18.01 13.89 -9.64
CA ALA A 376 16.78 14.56 -9.26
C ALA A 376 16.54 14.56 -7.74
N GLY A 377 17.23 13.69 -6.98
CA GLY A 377 17.08 13.56 -5.53
C GLY A 377 15.73 12.99 -5.14
N ASN A 378 15.19 12.02 -5.88
CA ASN A 378 13.88 11.41 -5.55
C ASN A 378 13.96 10.70 -4.19
N PRO A 379 13.24 11.16 -3.14
CA PRO A 379 13.39 10.63 -1.79
C PRO A 379 12.96 9.17 -1.65
N LYS A 380 11.93 8.75 -2.39
CA LYS A 380 11.40 7.37 -2.31
C LYS A 380 12.38 6.38 -2.93
N LEU A 381 12.88 6.69 -4.13
CA LEU A 381 13.79 5.81 -4.86
C LEU A 381 15.16 5.73 -4.18
N ASN A 382 15.67 6.84 -3.64
CA ASN A 382 16.91 6.84 -2.86
C ASN A 382 16.75 6.08 -1.52
N LEU A 383 15.61 6.23 -0.83
CA LEU A 383 15.31 5.41 0.36
C LEU A 383 15.28 3.92 0.00
N ALA A 384 14.61 3.55 -1.09
CA ALA A 384 14.52 2.17 -1.52
C ALA A 384 15.88 1.57 -1.90
N PHE A 385 16.72 2.36 -2.59
CA PHE A 385 18.10 1.99 -2.92
C PHE A 385 18.94 1.74 -1.66
N VAL A 386 18.86 2.65 -0.67
CA VAL A 386 19.60 2.52 0.60
C VAL A 386 19.11 1.34 1.42
N ALA A 387 17.80 1.12 1.51
CA ALA A 387 17.23 -0.03 2.19
C ALA A 387 17.66 -1.34 1.52
N ASN A 388 17.69 -1.39 0.18
CA ASN A 388 18.18 -2.54 -0.56
C ASN A 388 19.67 -2.81 -0.28
N LEU A 389 20.51 -1.77 -0.28
CA LEU A 389 21.93 -1.90 0.08
C LEU A 389 22.11 -2.46 1.50
N PHE A 390 21.38 -1.93 2.48
CA PHE A 390 21.43 -2.43 3.86
C PHE A 390 21.02 -3.89 3.92
N ASN A 391 19.86 -4.26 3.35
CA ASN A 391 19.33 -5.62 3.41
C ASN A 391 20.26 -6.66 2.73
N THR A 392 21.05 -6.25 1.74
CA THR A 392 22.03 -7.13 1.08
C THR A 392 23.38 -7.13 1.79
N ARG A 393 23.80 -5.99 2.34
CA ARG A 393 25.13 -5.82 2.92
C ARG A 393 25.15 -4.77 4.03
N PRO A 394 24.73 -5.12 5.27
CA PRO A 394 24.81 -4.21 6.41
C PRO A 394 26.25 -3.77 6.71
N ALA A 395 27.22 -4.67 6.54
CA ALA A 395 28.64 -4.44 6.80
C ALA A 395 28.94 -3.87 8.20
N LEU A 396 28.17 -4.28 9.22
CA LEU A 396 28.43 -3.94 10.61
C LEU A 396 29.15 -5.10 11.31
N ASP A 397 29.98 -4.76 12.28
CA ASP A 397 30.69 -5.77 13.06
C ASP A 397 29.70 -6.61 13.90
N PRO A 398 29.95 -7.92 14.05
CA PRO A 398 29.16 -8.77 14.93
C PRO A 398 29.14 -8.25 16.37
N ILE A 399 28.03 -8.49 17.07
CA ILE A 399 27.88 -8.17 18.50
C ILE A 399 28.48 -9.27 19.38
N THR A 400 28.77 -8.94 20.64
CA THR A 400 29.17 -9.94 21.63
C THR A 400 27.97 -10.75 22.15
N GLU A 401 28.22 -11.88 22.80
CA GLU A 401 27.13 -12.70 23.37
C GLU A 401 26.38 -11.96 24.49
N GLU A 402 27.06 -11.08 25.25
CA GLU A 402 26.42 -10.25 26.27
C GLU A 402 25.50 -9.19 25.66
N GLU A 403 25.91 -8.57 24.55
CA GLU A 403 25.07 -7.62 23.80
C GLU A 403 23.85 -8.34 23.21
N LYS A 404 24.02 -9.57 22.73
CA LYS A 404 22.94 -10.39 22.18
C LYS A 404 21.90 -10.78 23.22
N ALA A 405 22.31 -11.15 24.44
CA ALA A 405 21.39 -11.47 25.52
C ALA A 405 20.47 -10.28 25.88
N GLN A 406 20.97 -9.04 25.79
CA GLN A 406 20.15 -7.84 25.99
C GLN A 406 19.07 -7.65 24.90
N VAL A 407 19.33 -8.11 23.68
CA VAL A 407 18.36 -8.10 22.58
C VAL A 407 17.31 -9.20 22.77
N ASP A 408 17.73 -10.39 23.19
CA ASP A 408 16.85 -11.56 23.35
C ASP A 408 15.88 -11.42 24.55
N ASP A 409 16.31 -10.74 25.63
CA ASP A 409 15.46 -10.46 26.81
C ASP A 409 14.38 -9.39 26.57
N PHE A 410 14.28 -8.83 25.35
CA PHE A 410 13.29 -7.82 25.02
C PHE A 410 11.87 -8.43 24.89
N ASP A 411 10.95 -7.93 25.74
CA ASP A 411 9.57 -8.41 25.90
C ASP A 411 8.75 -8.46 24.58
N ALA A 412 8.74 -9.63 23.94
CA ALA A 412 8.02 -9.88 22.69
C ALA A 412 6.47 -9.81 22.82
N GLU A 413 5.92 -9.89 24.04
CA GLU A 413 4.46 -9.92 24.26
C GLU A 413 3.87 -8.51 24.24
N GLY A 414 4.45 -7.58 25.01
CA GLY A 414 4.04 -6.16 25.03
C GLY A 414 4.26 -5.45 23.68
N GLU A 415 5.25 -5.91 22.89
CA GLU A 415 5.50 -5.40 21.55
C GLU A 415 4.41 -5.78 20.54
N ARG A 416 3.83 -6.98 20.65
CA ARG A 416 2.85 -7.46 19.67
C ARG A 416 1.51 -6.73 19.79
N GLU A 417 0.99 -6.55 21.00
CA GLU A 417 -0.21 -5.73 21.22
C GLU A 417 0.06 -4.28 20.80
N ALA A 418 1.24 -3.74 21.12
CA ALA A 418 1.62 -2.40 20.71
C ALA A 418 1.62 -2.24 19.18
N ARG A 419 2.14 -3.24 18.46
CA ARG A 419 2.11 -3.26 16.99
C ARG A 419 0.68 -3.20 16.45
N VAL A 420 -0.24 -4.02 16.97
CA VAL A 420 -1.64 -4.01 16.53
C VAL A 420 -2.30 -2.64 16.78
N PHE A 421 -2.05 -2.05 17.94
CA PHE A 421 -2.58 -0.72 18.27
C PHE A 421 -1.96 0.39 17.42
N THR A 422 -0.67 0.32 17.12
CA THR A 422 0.00 1.22 16.18
C THR A 422 -0.63 1.13 14.79
N LEU A 423 -0.85 -0.09 14.27
CA LEU A 423 -1.50 -0.31 12.98
C LEU A 423 -2.93 0.25 12.95
N TRP A 424 -3.70 0.01 14.02
CA TRP A 424 -5.05 0.56 14.16
C TRP A 424 -5.06 2.09 14.21
N LEU A 425 -4.24 2.72 15.06
CA LEU A 425 -4.13 4.18 15.15
C LEU A 425 -3.75 4.81 13.80
N ASN A 426 -2.76 4.25 13.11
CA ASN A 426 -2.36 4.71 11.78
C ASN A 426 -3.49 4.57 10.75
N SER A 427 -4.33 3.54 10.87
CA SER A 427 -5.49 3.38 9.99
C SER A 427 -6.59 4.44 10.21
N LEU A 428 -6.60 5.13 11.36
CA LEU A 428 -7.50 6.27 11.63
C LEU A 428 -6.99 7.60 11.02
N ASP A 429 -5.84 7.58 10.36
CA ASP A 429 -5.17 8.76 9.80
C ASP A 429 -4.85 9.82 10.86
N VAL A 430 -4.18 9.38 11.93
CA VAL A 430 -3.59 10.27 12.94
C VAL A 430 -2.30 10.90 12.43
N GLN A 431 -2.02 12.13 12.84
CA GLN A 431 -0.88 12.92 12.38
C GLN A 431 -0.09 13.48 13.57
N PRO A 432 1.22 13.20 13.72
CA PRO A 432 2.01 12.30 12.88
C PRO A 432 1.57 10.83 13.02
N GLY A 433 1.95 10.00 12.06
CA GLY A 433 1.77 8.55 12.16
C GLY A 433 2.60 7.97 13.31
N VAL A 434 2.06 6.94 13.97
CA VAL A 434 2.66 6.23 15.09
C VAL A 434 3.70 5.23 14.56
N ASN A 435 4.93 5.34 15.06
CA ASN A 435 6.01 4.38 14.86
C ASN A 435 6.26 3.62 16.17
N SER A 436 6.35 4.35 17.29
CA SER A 436 6.51 3.80 18.64
C SER A 436 5.33 4.20 19.51
N LEU A 437 4.48 3.23 19.84
CA LEU A 437 3.26 3.47 20.61
C LEU A 437 3.53 4.20 21.94
N TYR A 438 4.62 3.85 22.63
CA TYR A 438 4.90 4.38 23.97
C TYR A 438 5.56 5.76 23.96
N GLU A 439 6.14 6.18 22.85
CA GLU A 439 6.75 7.51 22.72
C GLU A 439 5.82 8.49 22.02
N ASP A 440 5.24 8.09 20.89
CA ASP A 440 4.47 9.00 20.05
C ASP A 440 3.15 9.42 20.70
N LEU A 441 2.69 8.68 21.72
CA LEU A 441 1.48 9.01 22.48
C LEU A 441 1.73 9.94 23.68
N LYS A 442 2.99 10.21 24.06
CA LYS A 442 3.32 10.92 25.31
C LYS A 442 2.79 12.34 25.39
N ASP A 443 2.67 13.02 24.25
CA ASP A 443 2.16 14.39 24.19
C ASP A 443 0.62 14.48 24.21
N GLY A 444 -0.06 13.32 24.17
CA GLY A 444 -1.51 13.17 24.13
C GLY A 444 -2.17 13.57 22.80
N THR A 445 -1.46 14.17 21.86
CA THR A 445 -2.02 14.72 20.61
C THR A 445 -2.65 13.63 19.76
N ILE A 446 -1.95 12.50 19.57
CA ILE A 446 -2.44 11.37 18.78
C ILE A 446 -3.63 10.69 19.46
N ILE A 447 -3.60 10.54 20.80
CA ILE A 447 -4.73 9.96 21.56
C ILE A 447 -5.98 10.81 21.37
N LEU A 448 -5.84 12.14 21.44
CA LEU A 448 -6.95 13.07 21.23
C LEU A 448 -7.48 13.00 19.78
N GLN A 449 -6.61 12.90 18.78
CA GLN A 449 -7.05 12.66 17.40
C GLN A 449 -7.84 11.36 17.29
N ALA A 450 -7.35 10.28 17.88
CA ALA A 450 -8.05 9.00 17.88
C ALA A 450 -9.43 9.10 18.56
N TYR A 451 -9.56 9.81 19.68
CA TYR A 451 -10.87 10.09 20.30
C TYR A 451 -11.82 10.79 19.34
N ASP A 452 -11.38 11.84 18.64
CA ASP A 452 -12.25 12.59 17.73
C ASP A 452 -12.62 11.80 16.46
N LYS A 453 -11.77 10.87 16.03
CA LYS A 453 -12.02 9.96 14.90
C LYS A 453 -13.03 8.88 15.27
N VAL A 454 -12.87 8.27 16.45
CA VAL A 454 -13.73 7.18 16.96
C VAL A 454 -15.06 7.72 17.47
N ILE A 455 -15.02 8.81 18.24
CA ILE A 455 -16.16 9.47 18.88
C ILE A 455 -16.21 10.90 18.36
N LYS A 456 -16.85 11.09 17.20
CA LYS A 456 -16.90 12.37 16.50
C LYS A 456 -17.39 13.50 17.40
N GLY A 457 -16.58 14.56 17.53
CA GLY A 457 -16.90 15.73 18.34
C GLY A 457 -16.67 15.54 19.84
N SER A 458 -16.01 14.46 20.26
CA SER A 458 -15.65 14.25 21.67
C SER A 458 -14.56 15.20 22.16
N VAL A 459 -13.72 15.70 21.27
CA VAL A 459 -12.58 16.55 21.62
C VAL A 459 -12.87 18.02 21.38
N ASN A 460 -12.73 18.82 22.43
CA ASN A 460 -12.70 20.27 22.31
C ASN A 460 -11.27 20.75 22.00
N TRP A 461 -10.98 20.89 20.71
CA TRP A 461 -9.67 21.31 20.20
C TRP A 461 -9.19 22.68 20.69
N ARG A 462 -10.04 23.50 21.32
CA ARG A 462 -9.63 24.77 21.95
C ARG A 462 -8.81 24.56 23.23
N HIS A 463 -8.98 23.41 23.89
CA HIS A 463 -8.28 23.07 25.14
C HIS A 463 -7.01 22.25 24.87
N VAL A 464 -6.76 21.87 23.62
CA VAL A 464 -5.62 21.03 23.25
C VAL A 464 -4.42 21.88 22.94
N ASN A 465 -3.32 21.62 23.64
CA ASN A 465 -2.03 22.21 23.34
C ASN A 465 -1.49 21.62 22.03
N LYS A 466 -1.04 22.50 21.13
CA LYS A 466 -0.45 22.11 19.86
C LYS A 466 1.07 22.05 19.97
N VAL A 467 1.67 21.12 19.22
CA VAL A 467 3.12 21.05 19.06
C VAL A 467 3.61 22.37 18.44
N PRO A 468 4.57 23.07 19.08
CA PRO A 468 5.12 24.31 18.54
C PRO A 468 5.82 24.09 17.19
N ALA A 469 5.83 25.12 16.33
CA ALA A 469 6.62 25.07 15.10
C ALA A 469 8.14 24.98 15.36
N SER A 470 8.58 25.30 16.59
CA SER A 470 9.97 25.35 17.01
C SER A 470 10.51 24.05 17.60
N GLY A 471 9.73 22.97 17.67
CA GLY A 471 10.17 21.68 18.22
C GLY A 471 9.15 21.05 19.15
N GLU A 472 9.63 20.35 20.18
CA GLU A 472 8.81 19.49 21.04
C GLU A 472 7.87 20.27 21.99
N MET A 473 6.77 19.61 22.35
CA MET A 473 5.83 20.14 23.32
C MET A 473 6.43 20.12 24.73
N SER A 474 6.26 21.20 25.49
CA SER A 474 6.74 21.22 26.86
C SER A 474 6.01 20.19 27.72
N ARG A 475 6.71 19.59 28.68
CA ARG A 475 6.17 18.59 29.63
C ARG A 475 4.82 19.00 30.23
N PHE A 476 4.69 20.27 30.65
CA PHE A 476 3.46 20.75 31.26
C PHE A 476 2.26 20.71 30.30
N LYS A 477 2.46 21.13 29.04
CA LYS A 477 1.43 21.11 28.00
C LYS A 477 1.06 19.69 27.56
N ALA A 478 2.05 18.81 27.47
CA ALA A 478 1.85 17.39 27.20
C ALA A 478 1.05 16.71 28.33
N LEU A 479 1.34 17.06 29.59
CA LEU A 479 0.58 16.60 30.74
C LEU A 479 -0.87 17.12 30.74
N GLU A 480 -1.10 18.38 30.35
CA GLU A 480 -2.47 18.90 30.17
C GLU A 480 -3.25 18.09 29.11
N ASN A 481 -2.62 17.81 27.96
CA ASN A 481 -3.24 17.01 26.90
C ASN A 481 -3.54 15.57 27.34
N THR A 482 -2.58 14.89 27.97
CA THR A 482 -2.76 13.51 28.45
C THR A 482 -3.78 13.42 29.59
N ASN A 483 -3.81 14.40 30.51
CA ASN A 483 -4.87 14.50 31.51
C ASN A 483 -6.24 14.66 30.87
N TYR A 484 -6.36 15.51 29.83
CA TYR A 484 -7.60 15.66 29.10
C TYR A 484 -8.02 14.36 28.39
N ALA A 485 -7.08 13.62 27.80
CA ALA A 485 -7.36 12.31 27.20
C ALA A 485 -7.89 11.29 28.23
N ILE A 486 -7.36 11.28 29.46
CA ILE A 486 -7.87 10.43 30.55
C ILE A 486 -9.26 10.89 31.00
N GLU A 487 -9.52 12.19 31.07
CA GLU A 487 -10.84 12.74 31.40
C GLU A 487 -11.88 12.31 30.37
N LEU A 488 -11.57 12.43 29.08
CA LEU A 488 -12.42 11.95 27.99
C LEU A 488 -12.72 10.45 28.12
N GLY A 489 -11.72 9.64 28.45
CA GLY A 489 -11.92 8.21 28.69
C GLY A 489 -12.90 7.95 29.83
N LYS A 490 -12.76 8.67 30.95
CA LYS A 490 -13.68 8.56 32.09
C LYS A 490 -15.11 9.00 31.74
N GLN A 491 -15.27 10.09 30.99
CA GLN A 491 -16.56 10.55 30.47
C GLN A 491 -17.22 9.51 29.55
N ASN A 492 -16.41 8.76 28.79
CA ASN A 492 -16.83 7.66 27.93
C ASN A 492 -16.88 6.29 28.66
N ARG A 493 -16.85 6.29 30.00
CA ARG A 493 -16.98 5.09 30.87
C ARG A 493 -15.86 4.06 30.70
N PHE A 494 -14.67 4.49 30.30
CA PHE A 494 -13.50 3.62 30.31
C PHE A 494 -13.11 3.29 31.76
N SER A 495 -12.73 2.05 32.00
CA SER A 495 -12.15 1.59 33.26
C SER A 495 -10.71 2.06 33.36
N LEU A 496 -10.53 3.30 33.82
CA LEU A 496 -9.23 3.95 34.01
C LEU A 496 -8.96 4.20 35.51
N VAL A 497 -9.30 3.22 36.35
CA VAL A 497 -9.11 3.32 37.80
C VAL A 497 -7.62 3.37 38.11
N GLY A 498 -7.18 4.43 38.78
CA GLY A 498 -5.77 4.64 39.12
C GLY A 498 -4.89 5.17 37.98
N VAL A 499 -5.41 5.37 36.77
CA VAL A 499 -4.64 5.91 35.63
C VAL A 499 -4.70 7.45 35.61
N GLN A 500 -3.54 8.07 35.43
CA GLN A 500 -3.33 9.52 35.36
C GLN A 500 -2.67 9.92 34.03
N GLY A 501 -2.74 11.20 33.66
CA GLY A 501 -2.06 11.69 32.45
C GLY A 501 -0.55 11.53 32.51
N ALA A 502 0.04 11.63 33.71
CA ALA A 502 1.46 11.38 33.93
C ALA A 502 1.91 9.98 33.52
N ASP A 503 1.07 8.96 33.74
CA ASP A 503 1.40 7.59 33.34
C ASP A 503 1.58 7.46 31.82
N ILE A 504 0.72 8.15 31.07
CA ILE A 504 0.79 8.17 29.61
C ILE A 504 2.00 8.99 29.13
N TYR A 505 2.22 10.16 29.72
CA TYR A 505 3.37 11.01 29.41
C TYR A 505 4.71 10.30 29.70
N ASP A 506 4.79 9.53 30.78
CA ASP A 506 5.97 8.77 31.15
C ASP A 506 6.13 7.47 30.31
N GLY A 507 5.16 7.14 29.46
CA GLY A 507 5.20 5.97 28.58
C GLY A 507 4.98 4.63 29.31
N GLN A 508 4.23 4.62 30.41
CA GLN A 508 3.92 3.40 31.18
C GLN A 508 3.23 2.36 30.27
N ARG A 509 3.93 1.28 29.94
CA ARG A 509 3.51 0.32 28.90
C ARG A 509 2.10 -0.23 29.13
N THR A 510 1.86 -0.84 30.29
CA THR A 510 0.57 -1.48 30.64
C THR A 510 -0.60 -0.49 30.62
N LEU A 511 -0.38 0.73 31.11
CA LEU A 511 -1.43 1.74 31.22
C LEU A 511 -1.74 2.37 29.85
N THR A 512 -0.70 2.58 29.04
CA THR A 512 -0.83 3.04 27.65
C THR A 512 -1.59 2.02 26.81
N LEU A 513 -1.19 0.73 26.85
CA LEU A 513 -1.91 -0.35 26.18
C LEU A 513 -3.37 -0.44 26.66
N GLY A 514 -3.60 -0.31 27.97
CA GLY A 514 -4.94 -0.35 28.56
C GLY A 514 -5.86 0.78 28.10
N LEU A 515 -5.33 1.99 27.92
CA LEU A 515 -6.07 3.13 27.39
C LEU A 515 -6.41 2.94 25.90
N VAL A 516 -5.41 2.61 25.10
CA VAL A 516 -5.55 2.45 23.64
C VAL A 516 -6.49 1.28 23.31
N TRP A 517 -6.37 0.17 24.05
CA TRP A 517 -7.30 -0.96 23.98
C TRP A 517 -8.75 -0.54 24.21
N GLN A 518 -9.02 0.28 25.23
CA GLN A 518 -10.38 0.70 25.53
C GLN A 518 -10.95 1.61 24.46
N LEU A 519 -10.11 2.45 23.85
CA LEU A 519 -10.51 3.27 22.71
C LEU A 519 -10.79 2.42 21.46
N MET A 520 -9.95 1.43 21.16
CA MET A 520 -10.19 0.48 20.07
C MET A 520 -11.45 -0.36 20.31
N ARG A 521 -11.68 -0.82 21.55
CA ARG A 521 -12.92 -1.52 21.92
C ARG A 521 -14.13 -0.62 21.71
N ARG A 522 -14.02 0.67 22.05
CA ARG A 522 -15.08 1.66 21.84
C ARG A 522 -15.38 1.86 20.35
N ASP A 523 -14.37 1.90 19.50
CA ASP A 523 -14.49 1.97 18.04
C ASP A 523 -15.29 0.80 17.47
N ILE A 524 -14.99 -0.42 17.92
CA ILE A 524 -15.76 -1.63 17.57
C ILE A 524 -17.20 -1.50 18.07
N SER A 525 -17.41 -1.10 19.32
CA SER A 525 -18.76 -0.92 19.86
C SER A 525 -19.57 0.14 19.10
N GLU A 526 -18.94 1.24 18.70
CA GLU A 526 -19.58 2.28 17.88
C GLU A 526 -19.91 1.80 16.47
N THR A 527 -19.01 1.02 15.87
CA THR A 527 -19.27 0.34 14.59
C THR A 527 -20.47 -0.61 14.69
N LEU A 528 -20.70 -1.20 15.87
CA LEU A 528 -21.82 -2.08 16.16
C LEU A 528 -23.06 -1.34 16.71
N THR A 529 -23.06 -0.02 16.83
CA THR A 529 -24.20 0.74 17.37
C THR A 529 -25.45 0.58 16.51
N ALA A 530 -25.32 0.58 15.18
CA ALA A 530 -26.44 0.35 14.25
C ALA A 530 -27.09 -1.03 14.52
N LEU A 531 -26.25 -2.07 14.65
CA LEU A 531 -26.68 -3.40 15.02
C LEU A 531 -27.36 -3.44 16.39
N ALA A 532 -26.78 -2.75 17.39
CA ALA A 532 -27.33 -2.67 18.74
C ALA A 532 -28.75 -2.05 18.71
N GLN A 533 -28.92 -0.93 18.01
CA GLN A 533 -30.22 -0.26 17.84
C GLN A 533 -31.25 -1.17 17.19
N ARG A 534 -30.89 -1.89 16.12
CA ARG A 534 -31.78 -2.86 15.45
C ARG A 534 -32.20 -4.00 16.37
N LEU A 535 -31.31 -4.41 17.27
CA LEU A 535 -31.58 -5.41 18.30
C LEU A 535 -32.32 -4.84 19.53
N GLY A 536 -32.65 -3.55 19.53
CA GLY A 536 -33.32 -2.87 20.66
C GLY A 536 -32.42 -2.69 21.88
N LYS A 537 -31.10 -2.58 21.67
CA LYS A 537 -30.07 -2.54 22.72
C LYS A 537 -29.28 -1.24 22.66
N ARG A 538 -28.70 -0.89 23.81
CA ARG A 538 -27.83 0.28 23.96
C ARG A 538 -26.42 0.02 23.45
N GLU A 539 -25.89 -1.18 23.69
CA GLU A 539 -24.55 -1.60 23.29
C GLU A 539 -24.51 -3.11 23.08
N ILE A 540 -23.54 -3.60 22.30
CA ILE A 540 -23.27 -5.03 22.14
C ILE A 540 -22.26 -5.48 23.20
N SER A 541 -22.63 -6.47 24.02
CA SER A 541 -21.76 -7.08 25.03
C SER A 541 -21.00 -8.30 24.50
N ASP A 542 -19.89 -8.66 25.16
CA ASP A 542 -19.09 -9.86 24.82
C ASP A 542 -19.96 -11.15 24.76
N ALA A 543 -20.92 -11.29 25.68
CA ALA A 543 -21.85 -12.42 25.70
C ALA A 543 -22.74 -12.49 24.44
N GLU A 544 -23.12 -11.33 23.90
CA GLU A 544 -23.91 -11.24 22.67
C GLU A 544 -23.07 -11.53 21.44
N MET A 545 -21.81 -11.08 21.43
CA MET A 545 -20.85 -11.41 20.37
C MET A 545 -20.61 -12.92 20.32
N ILE A 546 -20.42 -13.57 21.48
CA ILE A 546 -20.27 -15.02 21.59
C ILE A 546 -21.53 -15.74 21.09
N LYS A 547 -22.72 -15.30 21.52
CA LYS A 547 -23.99 -15.86 21.06
C LYS A 547 -24.14 -15.72 19.55
N TRP A 548 -23.81 -14.56 19.00
CA TRP A 548 -23.84 -14.33 17.56
C TRP A 548 -22.88 -15.25 16.82
N ALA A 549 -21.63 -15.40 17.29
CA ALA A 549 -20.63 -16.26 16.65
C ALA A 549 -21.07 -17.73 16.67
N ASN A 550 -21.55 -18.23 17.81
CA ASN A 550 -22.08 -19.59 17.93
C ASN A 550 -23.28 -19.81 16.99
N ASN A 551 -24.18 -18.83 16.85
CA ASN A 551 -25.30 -18.91 15.92
C ASN A 551 -24.86 -18.90 14.45
N MET A 552 -23.80 -18.16 14.11
CA MET A 552 -23.24 -18.17 12.75
C MET A 552 -22.64 -19.54 12.42
N SER A 553 -21.85 -20.13 13.31
CA SER A 553 -21.36 -21.51 13.15
C SER A 553 -22.50 -22.50 12.86
N GLN A 554 -23.58 -22.43 13.66
CA GLN A 554 -24.79 -23.24 13.45
C GLN A 554 -25.48 -22.98 12.12
N LYS A 555 -25.61 -21.71 11.71
CA LYS A 555 -26.17 -21.33 10.42
C LYS A 555 -25.35 -21.86 9.23
N GLY A 556 -24.03 -21.98 9.40
CA GLY A 556 -23.12 -22.62 8.45
C GLY A 556 -23.23 -24.16 8.40
N GLY A 557 -24.08 -24.77 9.22
CA GLY A 557 -24.25 -26.22 9.30
C GLY A 557 -23.20 -26.92 10.15
N LYS A 558 -22.52 -26.19 11.05
CA LYS A 558 -21.50 -26.71 11.96
C LYS A 558 -21.94 -26.54 13.42
N ASN A 559 -21.40 -27.35 14.31
CA ASN A 559 -21.81 -27.37 15.73
C ASN A 559 -20.71 -26.88 16.67
N SER A 560 -19.66 -26.24 16.14
CA SER A 560 -18.58 -25.70 16.96
C SER A 560 -19.10 -24.48 17.72
N THR A 561 -18.79 -24.41 19.02
CA THR A 561 -19.24 -23.32 19.89
C THR A 561 -18.16 -22.97 20.90
N ILE A 562 -18.08 -21.69 21.27
CA ILE A 562 -17.21 -21.20 22.33
C ILE A 562 -18.02 -20.70 23.52
N ARG A 563 -17.43 -20.76 24.72
CA ARG A 563 -18.05 -20.23 25.96
C ARG A 563 -17.52 -18.85 26.35
N SER A 564 -16.32 -18.50 25.89
CA SER A 564 -15.67 -17.21 26.13
C SER A 564 -14.63 -16.94 25.05
N PHE A 565 -14.13 -15.71 24.95
CA PHE A 565 -13.00 -15.37 24.08
C PHE A 565 -11.65 -15.91 24.55
N LYS A 566 -11.61 -16.63 25.68
CA LYS A 566 -10.42 -17.33 26.21
C LYS A 566 -10.46 -18.84 25.94
N ASP A 567 -11.50 -19.30 25.26
CA ASP A 567 -11.71 -20.73 24.95
C ASP A 567 -10.61 -21.24 24.01
N GLN A 568 -9.90 -22.29 24.42
CA GLN A 568 -8.74 -22.80 23.68
C GLN A 568 -9.12 -23.39 22.31
N SER A 569 -10.38 -23.78 22.12
CA SER A 569 -10.88 -24.25 20.83
C SER A 569 -10.78 -23.21 19.71
N ILE A 570 -10.75 -21.91 20.06
CA ILE A 570 -10.51 -20.81 19.12
C ILE A 570 -9.15 -20.97 18.44
N GLY A 571 -8.15 -21.47 19.19
CA GLY A 571 -6.77 -21.59 18.72
C GLY A 571 -6.62 -22.52 17.52
N THR A 572 -7.54 -23.46 17.33
CA THR A 572 -7.55 -24.36 16.15
C THR A 572 -7.86 -23.65 14.83
N GLY A 573 -8.41 -22.43 14.89
CA GLY A 573 -8.92 -21.66 13.74
C GLY A 573 -10.23 -22.20 13.13
N VAL A 574 -10.61 -23.44 13.40
CA VAL A 574 -11.79 -24.11 12.81
C VAL A 574 -13.09 -23.39 13.19
N PHE A 575 -13.24 -22.98 14.45
CA PHE A 575 -14.43 -22.25 14.90
C PHE A 575 -14.63 -20.94 14.12
N LEU A 576 -13.56 -20.21 13.83
CA LEU A 576 -13.65 -18.94 13.09
C LEU A 576 -14.04 -19.17 11.63
N LEU A 577 -13.55 -20.24 11.01
CA LEU A 577 -13.96 -20.66 9.67
C LEU A 577 -15.44 -21.04 9.63
N ASP A 578 -15.94 -21.73 10.66
CA ASP A 578 -17.35 -22.09 10.78
C ASP A 578 -18.25 -20.84 10.91
N VAL A 579 -17.82 -19.83 11.68
CA VAL A 579 -18.49 -18.52 11.75
C VAL A 579 -18.55 -17.85 10.37
N LEU A 580 -17.42 -17.81 9.65
CA LEU A 580 -17.33 -17.22 8.31
C LEU A 580 -18.22 -17.96 7.30
N ASN A 581 -18.27 -19.29 7.38
CA ASN A 581 -19.15 -20.12 6.55
C ASN A 581 -20.63 -19.81 6.81
N GLY A 582 -21.01 -19.52 8.06
CA GLY A 582 -22.34 -19.03 8.41
C GLY A 582 -22.71 -17.64 7.88
N MET A 583 -21.70 -16.77 7.74
CA MET A 583 -21.87 -15.46 7.12
C MET A 583 -22.09 -15.59 5.62
N LYS A 584 -21.22 -16.35 4.93
CA LYS A 584 -21.31 -16.61 3.50
C LYS A 584 -20.66 -17.93 3.13
N SER A 585 -21.49 -18.95 2.93
CA SER A 585 -21.02 -20.34 2.76
C SER A 585 -20.20 -20.60 1.50
N SER A 586 -20.31 -19.74 0.48
CA SER A 586 -19.52 -19.86 -0.75
C SER A 586 -18.05 -19.45 -0.60
N TYR A 587 -17.64 -18.90 0.54
CA TYR A 587 -16.27 -18.43 0.76
C TYR A 587 -15.38 -19.42 1.50
N VAL A 588 -15.95 -20.37 2.24
CA VAL A 588 -15.18 -21.35 3.01
C VAL A 588 -15.18 -22.66 2.25
N ASP A 589 -14.05 -22.99 1.64
CA ASP A 589 -13.80 -24.31 1.06
C ASP A 589 -13.21 -25.22 2.14
N TYR A 590 -14.02 -26.15 2.66
CA TYR A 590 -13.58 -27.06 3.72
C TYR A 590 -12.52 -28.06 3.27
N ASP A 591 -12.26 -28.22 1.97
CA ASP A 591 -11.14 -29.01 1.48
C ASP A 591 -9.79 -28.33 1.79
N LEU A 592 -9.80 -27.02 2.09
CA LEU A 592 -8.63 -26.23 2.48
C LEU A 592 -8.43 -26.14 4.00
N VAL A 593 -9.41 -26.59 4.78
CA VAL A 593 -9.45 -26.48 6.25
C VAL A 593 -8.77 -27.69 6.86
N THR A 594 -7.77 -27.44 7.71
CA THR A 594 -7.03 -28.50 8.40
C THR A 594 -7.73 -28.87 9.72
N PRO A 595 -7.40 -30.03 10.32
CA PRO A 595 -7.98 -30.43 11.61
C PRO A 595 -7.66 -29.50 12.78
N GLY A 596 -6.64 -28.63 12.67
CA GLY A 596 -6.21 -27.73 13.75
C GLY A 596 -5.56 -28.44 14.94
N GLY A 597 -5.01 -29.64 14.72
CA GLY A 597 -4.41 -30.47 15.79
C GLY A 597 -2.93 -30.15 16.06
N THR A 598 -2.26 -29.49 15.12
CA THR A 598 -0.88 -29.02 15.23
C THR A 598 -0.81 -27.49 15.16
N GLU A 599 0.31 -26.90 15.58
CA GLU A 599 0.51 -25.44 15.46
C GLU A 599 0.47 -24.98 13.99
N ASP A 600 1.06 -25.75 13.07
CA ASP A 600 1.03 -25.47 11.63
C ASP A 600 -0.41 -25.52 11.08
N ASP A 601 -1.19 -26.53 11.47
CA ASP A 601 -2.59 -26.64 11.08
C ASP A 601 -3.40 -25.43 11.55
N ALA A 602 -3.24 -25.08 12.83
CA ALA A 602 -3.90 -23.94 13.45
C ALA A 602 -3.51 -22.61 12.77
N TYR A 603 -2.21 -22.45 12.47
CA TYR A 603 -1.69 -21.30 11.76
C TYR A 603 -2.33 -21.15 10.36
N LEU A 604 -2.39 -22.24 9.59
CA LEU A 604 -3.00 -22.26 8.26
C LEU A 604 -4.50 -21.92 8.32
N ASN A 605 -5.23 -22.46 9.30
CA ASN A 605 -6.64 -22.14 9.49
C ASN A 605 -6.86 -20.67 9.91
N ALA A 606 -5.99 -20.13 10.76
CA ALA A 606 -6.03 -18.74 11.18
C ALA A 606 -5.75 -17.78 10.01
N LYS A 607 -4.70 -18.06 9.22
CA LYS A 607 -4.36 -17.32 8.00
C LYS A 607 -5.51 -17.33 6.98
N LEU A 608 -6.13 -18.49 6.78
CA LEU A 608 -7.31 -18.65 5.93
C LEU A 608 -8.48 -17.81 6.45
N SER A 609 -8.76 -17.86 7.76
CA SER A 609 -9.84 -17.10 8.41
C SER A 609 -9.68 -15.58 8.20
N ILE A 610 -8.47 -15.06 8.41
CA ILE A 610 -8.16 -13.63 8.22
C ILE A 610 -8.38 -13.24 6.76
N SER A 611 -7.89 -14.04 5.82
CA SER A 611 -7.98 -13.71 4.40
C SER A 611 -9.42 -13.77 3.87
N ILE A 612 -10.22 -14.73 4.35
CA ILE A 612 -11.66 -14.81 4.05
C ILE A 612 -12.41 -13.61 4.65
N ALA A 613 -12.10 -13.22 5.90
CA ALA A 613 -12.69 -12.04 6.52
C ALA A 613 -12.41 -10.76 5.71
N ARG A 614 -11.16 -10.59 5.27
CA ARG A 614 -10.75 -9.48 4.39
C ARG A 614 -11.45 -9.52 3.03
N LYS A 615 -11.68 -10.71 2.46
CA LYS A 615 -12.49 -10.89 1.23
C LYS A 615 -13.92 -10.37 1.39
N MET A 616 -14.50 -10.52 2.58
CA MET A 616 -15.82 -9.96 2.91
C MET A 616 -15.80 -8.44 3.18
N GLY A 617 -14.61 -7.82 3.21
CA GLY A 617 -14.42 -6.40 3.52
C GLY A 617 -14.28 -6.08 5.01
N ALA A 618 -13.96 -7.09 5.85
CA ALA A 618 -13.69 -6.87 7.26
C ALA A 618 -12.26 -6.33 7.46
N THR A 619 -12.12 -5.24 8.22
CA THR A 619 -10.82 -4.71 8.63
C THR A 619 -10.24 -5.53 9.77
N ILE A 620 -9.14 -6.28 9.50
CA ILE A 620 -8.51 -7.17 10.47
C ILE A 620 -7.03 -6.80 10.68
N TRP A 621 -6.66 -6.46 11.91
CA TRP A 621 -5.31 -6.06 12.31
C TRP A 621 -4.50 -7.14 13.05
N LEU A 622 -5.16 -8.18 13.52
CA LEU A 622 -4.47 -9.29 14.19
C LEU A 622 -3.77 -10.20 13.17
N VAL A 623 -2.75 -10.91 13.62
CA VAL A 623 -1.99 -11.89 12.82
C VAL A 623 -2.41 -13.33 13.17
N PRO A 624 -2.12 -14.34 12.33
CA PRO A 624 -2.51 -15.73 12.61
C PRO A 624 -2.09 -16.23 14.00
N GLU A 625 -0.94 -15.76 14.49
CA GLU A 625 -0.41 -16.07 15.81
C GLU A 625 -1.32 -15.64 16.95
N ASP A 626 -2.04 -14.55 16.77
CA ASP A 626 -2.95 -14.03 17.79
C ASP A 626 -4.19 -14.93 17.96
N ILE A 627 -4.60 -15.62 16.90
CA ILE A 627 -5.70 -16.60 16.94
C ILE A 627 -5.22 -17.86 17.63
N PHE A 628 -4.12 -18.47 17.18
CA PHE A 628 -3.71 -19.76 17.74
C PHE A 628 -3.26 -19.65 19.20
N GLN A 629 -2.68 -18.51 19.61
CA GLN A 629 -2.35 -18.23 21.01
C GLN A 629 -3.57 -17.73 21.83
N VAL A 630 -4.75 -17.63 21.21
CA VAL A 630 -6.01 -17.23 21.86
C VAL A 630 -5.87 -15.89 22.59
N ARG A 631 -5.34 -14.88 21.89
CA ARG A 631 -5.22 -13.51 22.40
C ARG A 631 -6.59 -12.87 22.48
N SER A 632 -7.31 -13.15 23.57
CA SER A 632 -8.73 -12.86 23.73
C SER A 632 -9.16 -11.44 23.34
N ARG A 633 -8.38 -10.41 23.67
CA ARG A 633 -8.65 -9.01 23.26
C ARG A 633 -8.67 -8.86 21.74
N LEU A 634 -7.70 -9.44 21.04
CA LEU A 634 -7.59 -9.40 19.58
C LEU A 634 -8.66 -10.28 18.92
N VAL A 635 -9.01 -11.44 19.51
CA VAL A 635 -10.11 -12.26 19.02
C VAL A 635 -11.47 -11.54 19.12
N VAL A 636 -11.68 -10.73 20.17
CA VAL A 636 -12.87 -9.87 20.28
C VAL A 636 -12.93 -8.89 19.10
N THR A 637 -11.81 -8.27 18.73
CA THR A 637 -11.79 -7.32 17.60
C THR A 637 -12.10 -8.01 16.27
N PHE A 638 -11.63 -9.25 16.09
CA PHE A 638 -11.96 -10.08 14.94
C PHE A 638 -13.47 -10.31 14.81
N ILE A 639 -14.09 -10.87 15.85
CA ILE A 639 -15.51 -11.19 15.84
C ILE A 639 -16.36 -9.93 15.72
N GLY A 640 -15.97 -8.83 16.38
CA GLY A 640 -16.65 -7.54 16.25
C GLY A 640 -16.62 -7.01 14.82
N SER A 641 -15.47 -7.13 14.15
CA SER A 641 -15.33 -6.74 12.74
C SER A 641 -16.16 -7.62 11.81
N LEU A 642 -16.25 -8.93 12.08
CA LEU A 642 -17.12 -9.83 11.35
C LEU A 642 -18.61 -9.50 11.53
N MET A 643 -19.03 -9.17 12.75
CA MET A 643 -20.41 -8.76 13.04
C MET A 643 -20.81 -7.51 12.26
N ALA A 644 -19.95 -6.48 12.30
CA ALA A 644 -20.17 -5.25 11.56
C ALA A 644 -20.22 -5.49 10.04
N THR A 645 -19.37 -6.37 9.54
CA THR A 645 -19.34 -6.73 8.11
C THR A 645 -20.59 -7.51 7.71
N ALA A 646 -21.02 -8.48 8.52
CA ALA A 646 -22.22 -9.26 8.30
C ALA A 646 -23.49 -8.39 8.24
N GLU A 647 -23.54 -7.31 9.02
CA GLU A 647 -24.64 -6.33 8.97
C GLU A 647 -24.65 -5.57 7.65
N LYS A 648 -23.51 -5.08 7.16
CA LYS A 648 -23.40 -4.35 5.89
C LYS A 648 -23.72 -5.21 4.66
N MET A 649 -23.65 -6.54 4.79
CA MET A 649 -23.95 -7.49 3.73
C MET A 649 -25.44 -7.85 3.62
N GLN A 650 -26.25 -7.51 4.63
CA GLN A 650 -27.72 -7.68 4.63
C GLN A 650 -28.40 -6.49 3.99
#